data_AF-A0A3B6C291-F1
#
_entry.id   AF-A0A3B6C291-F1
#
_cell.length_a   1.000
_cell.length_b   1.000
_cell.length_c   1.000
_cell.angle_alpha   90.00
_cell.angle_beta   90.00
_cell.angle_gamma   90.00
#
_symmetry.space_group_name_H-M   'P 1'
#
loop_
_entity.id
_entity.type
_entity.pdbx_description
1 polymer ?
#
loop_
_entity_poly.entity_id
_entity_poly.type
_entity_poly.pdbx_seq_one_letter_code
_entity_poly.pdbx_strand_id
1 'polypeptide(L)'
;MAALHVLVLLLVFGGGGGGARGDDVSALLEFKKGISDRRRDPVLGSWSRPDAPEAGAGGGACPARWRGVVCDGGAVVAVALDGLGLAGELKVGTLAGMRGLQNLSLAGNAFSGRLPPAIGYLSSLRHLDLSGNRFYGPIPGRLADLSGLVHLNLSYNNFTSGFPTDGIRELQNLRRIDLRRNSFWGNVSDLLAELRNAEHIDLSDNQFTGAVDLELASLSSIGNTARYMNLSHNRLAGGFFRSDTVGAFKNLEVLDLSNTGIAGMVPKLDSWFSLSVFRVAGNGLFGMMPETLLHNSMRLLEVDLSRNGFSGSVPVVNSTTLKMLNLSSNVLSGSLPGTVGKCVSVDLSGNLLSGELAILRSWDGIVEVIDLSSNKLEGSYPNDASQFQNLVTLKLRNNSLKGSVPSVLGTYQKLSLLDLSLNALGGPVLPVFILSPTLTVLNLSGNNFSGTIPFQSPHSTESIMLSSQPSLKIVDLSSNSLSGQLPPEISNLQRLESLTLAMNELSGEIPDEINKLQGLEYLDLSHNHFSGRIPDMPQADLKMFNVSYNDLRGTIPKSLEKFPITCFRPGNDFLIFPDGLPAPNSGDGGLAQSRASQSHGHKAGVKVAVIVGCIGGVLLVIFIALAIYVVRSQELCGRNGFRGQITLRDLKLGKLSRPNLFKSPKDNVIPTKTSFSNDHLLTSAARSMSAQKELLAEAAVEYGYADPKEVVESTSSGVTETSAAASVRESSPRSALPSSPHFLDSRFHEEPVTFEVYSPDRLVGELIFLDNTLVFTAEDLSRAPAEVLGRSSHGTTYKAALQSGHVLTVKWLRVGLVKHKKEFTKEIKRIGTIKHPNIISWRAFYWGPKEQERLIISDYVNGDSLALYLYESTPRRYSRLSVCQRLKIAIDLARCLQFLHHEKGLPHGNLKPTNIFLTGPDLSPKLVDYCLHRFTTPSGIAEQILNLGALGYRAPELANTAKPMPSFKGDVYAFGVVVLEMLTRKSAGDIISGQSGAVDLTDWVQMCNREGRGTDCFDRDIAGLEESPRVMDELLAISLRCILPVNERPNMKTVCDDLCAITA
;
A
#
# COMPACT_ATOMS: atom_id res chain seq x y z
N MET A 1 -15.79 -58.32 -30.34
CA MET A 1 -16.14 -56.98 -29.84
C MET A 1 -14.95 -56.22 -29.25
N ALA A 2 -14.32 -56.66 -28.15
CA ALA A 2 -13.24 -55.91 -27.49
C ALA A 2 -12.10 -55.43 -28.43
N ALA A 3 -11.64 -56.27 -29.35
CA ALA A 3 -10.57 -55.93 -30.30
C ALA A 3 -10.88 -54.73 -31.24
N LEU A 4 -12.16 -54.44 -31.51
CA LEU A 4 -12.54 -53.39 -32.46
C LEU A 4 -12.43 -51.98 -31.86
N HIS A 5 -12.57 -51.83 -30.54
CA HIS A 5 -12.36 -50.53 -29.88
C HIS A 5 -10.88 -50.16 -29.74
N VAL A 6 -9.98 -51.14 -29.60
CA VAL A 6 -8.53 -50.89 -29.54
C VAL A 6 -8.01 -50.33 -30.87
N LEU A 7 -8.49 -50.86 -32.00
CA LEU A 7 -8.05 -50.41 -33.34
C LEU A 7 -8.50 -48.97 -33.65
N VAL A 8 -9.68 -48.55 -33.18
CA VAL A 8 -10.18 -47.18 -33.36
C VAL A 8 -9.42 -46.17 -32.48
N LEU A 9 -8.98 -46.54 -31.28
CA LEU A 9 -8.15 -45.66 -30.44
C LEU A 9 -6.72 -45.50 -31.00
N LEU A 10 -6.11 -46.57 -31.54
CA LEU A 10 -4.74 -46.50 -32.07
C LEU A 10 -4.61 -45.65 -33.34
N LEU A 11 -5.66 -45.56 -34.16
CA LEU A 11 -5.70 -44.69 -35.35
C LEU A 11 -5.90 -43.19 -35.03
N VAL A 12 -6.13 -42.82 -33.77
CA VAL A 12 -6.27 -41.40 -33.34
C VAL A 12 -5.01 -40.86 -32.65
N PHE A 13 -4.14 -41.73 -32.13
CA PHE A 13 -2.93 -41.34 -31.39
C PHE A 13 -1.60 -41.90 -31.97
N GLY A 14 -1.65 -42.62 -33.09
CA GLY A 14 -0.47 -43.15 -33.79
C GLY A 14 0.18 -42.17 -34.78
N GLY A 15 0.71 -41.03 -34.32
CA GLY A 15 1.34 -40.02 -35.18
C GLY A 15 2.55 -39.34 -34.51
N GLY A 16 3.76 -39.80 -34.83
CA GLY A 16 5.00 -39.26 -34.27
C GLY A 16 5.66 -38.16 -35.12
N GLY A 17 6.45 -37.29 -34.48
CA GLY A 17 7.58 -36.63 -35.14
C GLY A 17 7.28 -35.52 -36.16
N GLY A 18 6.25 -34.69 -35.97
CA GLY A 18 6.02 -33.52 -36.85
C GLY A 18 5.18 -32.42 -36.22
N GLY A 19 5.80 -31.27 -35.91
CA GLY A 19 5.08 -30.09 -35.39
C GLY A 19 4.28 -29.39 -36.49
N ALA A 20 2.96 -29.60 -36.52
CA ALA A 20 2.06 -29.01 -37.50
C ALA A 20 1.87 -27.49 -37.29
N ARG A 21 2.77 -26.68 -37.86
CA ARG A 21 2.80 -25.20 -37.79
C ARG A 21 1.67 -24.49 -38.57
N GLY A 22 0.44 -25.00 -38.48
CA GLY A 22 -0.78 -24.42 -39.08
C GLY A 22 -2.01 -24.43 -38.17
N ASP A 23 -1.89 -24.94 -36.94
CA ASP A 23 -3.03 -25.16 -36.03
C ASP A 23 -3.47 -23.86 -35.32
N ASP A 24 -2.54 -23.11 -34.70
CA ASP A 24 -2.81 -21.86 -33.95
C ASP A 24 -3.71 -20.86 -34.69
N VAL A 25 -3.46 -20.65 -36.00
CA VAL A 25 -4.25 -19.74 -36.86
C VAL A 25 -5.70 -20.22 -36.98
N SER A 26 -5.89 -21.55 -37.09
CA SER A 26 -7.21 -22.17 -37.21
C SER A 26 -7.95 -22.16 -35.87
N ALA A 27 -7.26 -22.50 -34.77
CA ALA A 27 -7.76 -22.43 -33.41
C ALA A 27 -8.30 -21.03 -33.07
N LEU A 28 -7.53 -19.97 -33.37
CA LEU A 28 -7.95 -18.58 -33.14
C LEU A 28 -9.15 -18.16 -34.02
N LEU A 29 -9.24 -18.62 -35.28
CA LEU A 29 -10.41 -18.34 -36.13
C LEU A 29 -11.69 -19.04 -35.65
N GLU A 30 -11.59 -20.24 -35.08
CA GLU A 30 -12.72 -20.91 -34.43
C GLU A 30 -13.09 -20.24 -33.10
N PHE A 31 -12.10 -19.81 -32.30
CA PHE A 31 -12.30 -19.04 -31.07
C PHE A 31 -13.05 -17.72 -31.34
N LYS A 32 -12.67 -17.01 -32.42
CA LYS A 32 -13.36 -15.80 -32.91
C LYS A 32 -14.86 -16.03 -33.18
N LYS A 33 -15.29 -17.24 -33.57
CA LYS A 33 -16.73 -17.57 -33.73
C LYS A 33 -17.48 -17.70 -32.39
N GLY A 34 -16.82 -17.56 -31.24
CA GLY A 34 -17.46 -17.38 -29.93
C GLY A 34 -17.72 -15.91 -29.58
N ILE A 35 -17.07 -14.98 -30.29
CA ILE A 35 -17.03 -13.56 -29.97
C ILE A 35 -18.03 -12.78 -30.84
N SER A 36 -18.81 -11.91 -30.19
CA SER A 36 -19.77 -11.00 -30.80
C SER A 36 -19.42 -9.56 -30.47
N ASP A 37 -19.20 -8.72 -31.47
CA ASP A 37 -19.00 -7.29 -31.29
C ASP A 37 -20.36 -6.58 -31.12
N ARG A 38 -20.55 -5.87 -30.00
CA ARG A 38 -21.80 -5.14 -29.70
C ARG A 38 -21.85 -3.71 -30.25
N ARG A 39 -20.73 -3.19 -30.77
CA ARG A 39 -20.59 -1.81 -31.30
C ARG A 39 -20.60 -1.74 -32.82
N ARG A 40 -20.49 -2.89 -33.52
CA ARG A 40 -20.31 -3.02 -34.99
C ARG A 40 -19.01 -2.40 -35.50
N ASP A 41 -18.00 -2.31 -34.64
CA ASP A 41 -16.66 -1.85 -35.00
C ASP A 41 -15.81 -3.06 -35.46
N PRO A 42 -14.87 -2.96 -36.43
CA PRO A 42 -14.16 -4.13 -36.95
C PRO A 42 -12.98 -4.52 -36.05
N VAL A 43 -13.20 -4.63 -34.74
CA VAL A 43 -12.19 -4.94 -33.71
C VAL A 43 -11.40 -6.21 -34.05
N LEU A 44 -12.12 -7.27 -34.42
CA LEU A 44 -11.57 -8.55 -34.88
C LEU A 44 -11.43 -8.61 -36.41
N GLY A 45 -11.54 -7.49 -37.12
CA GLY A 45 -11.42 -7.41 -38.59
C GLY A 45 -10.03 -7.84 -39.08
N SER A 46 -8.99 -7.60 -38.28
CA SER A 46 -7.62 -8.06 -38.56
C SER A 46 -7.45 -9.58 -38.52
N TRP A 47 -8.36 -10.32 -37.87
CA TRP A 47 -8.30 -11.79 -37.77
C TRP A 47 -8.91 -12.42 -39.04
N SER A 48 -8.21 -12.34 -40.16
CA SER A 48 -8.54 -12.94 -41.46
C SER A 48 -7.52 -14.01 -41.86
N ARG A 49 -7.91 -14.96 -42.73
CA ARG A 49 -6.93 -15.87 -43.35
C ARG A 49 -6.00 -15.06 -44.27
N PRO A 50 -4.69 -15.38 -44.34
CA PRO A 50 -3.79 -14.75 -45.30
C PRO A 50 -4.18 -15.13 -46.74
N ASP A 51 -4.30 -14.14 -47.61
CA ASP A 51 -4.54 -14.35 -49.04
C ASP A 51 -3.20 -14.63 -49.75
N ALA A 52 -3.00 -15.89 -50.13
CA ALA A 52 -1.82 -16.48 -50.76
C ALA A 52 -0.53 -16.56 -49.89
N PRO A 53 0.34 -17.57 -50.13
CA PRO A 53 1.67 -17.65 -49.52
C PRO A 53 2.69 -16.80 -50.30
N GLU A 54 3.47 -15.98 -49.60
CA GLU A 54 4.61 -15.28 -50.21
C GLU A 54 5.72 -16.26 -50.60
N ALA A 55 6.01 -16.34 -51.90
CA ALA A 55 7.01 -17.27 -52.44
C ALA A 55 8.44 -16.79 -52.12
N GLY A 56 8.99 -17.25 -51.00
CA GLY A 56 10.39 -17.01 -50.63
C GLY A 56 10.78 -17.46 -49.22
N ALA A 57 9.85 -17.52 -48.28
CA ALA A 57 10.13 -17.89 -46.89
C ALA A 57 9.67 -19.33 -46.56
N GLY A 58 10.60 -20.19 -46.15
CA GLY A 58 10.32 -21.58 -45.76
C GLY A 58 9.73 -21.72 -44.36
N GLY A 59 8.44 -21.42 -44.18
CA GLY A 59 7.72 -21.72 -42.94
C GLY A 59 6.41 -20.94 -42.77
N GLY A 60 5.34 -21.61 -42.32
CA GLY A 60 4.06 -20.96 -42.02
C GLY A 60 4.20 -19.95 -40.88
N ALA A 61 3.76 -18.71 -41.13
CA ALA A 61 3.97 -17.58 -40.22
C ALA A 61 2.89 -17.45 -39.14
N CYS A 62 3.33 -17.14 -37.91
CA CYS A 62 2.45 -16.81 -36.79
C CYS A 62 1.74 -15.46 -37.04
N PRO A 63 0.44 -15.31 -36.70
CA PRO A 63 -0.35 -14.14 -37.10
C PRO A 63 -0.13 -12.91 -36.20
N ALA A 64 1.13 -12.50 -36.00
CA ALA A 64 1.53 -11.37 -35.14
C ALA A 64 0.99 -9.99 -35.57
N ARG A 65 0.34 -9.89 -36.74
CA ARG A 65 -0.37 -8.68 -37.21
C ARG A 65 -1.85 -8.63 -36.77
N TRP A 66 -2.38 -9.71 -36.17
CA TRP A 66 -3.75 -9.74 -35.65
C TRP A 66 -3.82 -8.99 -34.32
N ARG A 67 -4.85 -8.15 -34.16
CA ARG A 67 -5.03 -7.34 -32.94
C ARG A 67 -5.10 -8.24 -31.72
N GLY A 68 -4.20 -8.02 -30.75
CA GLY A 68 -4.14 -8.76 -29.50
C GLY A 68 -3.30 -10.04 -29.51
N VAL A 69 -2.74 -10.46 -30.64
CA VAL A 69 -1.96 -11.71 -30.75
C VAL A 69 -0.46 -11.43 -30.66
N VAL A 70 0.26 -12.19 -29.82
CA VAL A 70 1.72 -12.11 -29.67
C VAL A 70 2.36 -13.47 -29.92
N CYS A 71 3.53 -13.50 -30.56
CA CYS A 71 4.24 -14.72 -30.97
C CYS A 71 5.69 -14.76 -30.44
N ASP A 72 6.20 -15.94 -30.06
CA ASP A 72 7.64 -16.25 -29.93
C ASP A 72 7.95 -17.51 -30.75
N GLY A 73 9.12 -17.58 -31.39
CA GLY A 73 9.57 -18.75 -32.15
C GLY A 73 8.65 -19.21 -33.31
N GLY A 74 7.67 -18.40 -33.70
CA GLY A 74 6.63 -18.77 -34.68
C GLY A 74 5.40 -19.47 -34.11
N ALA A 75 5.22 -19.54 -32.78
CA ALA A 75 4.01 -20.00 -32.11
C ALA A 75 3.31 -18.85 -31.37
N VAL A 76 1.99 -18.91 -31.20
CA VAL A 76 1.23 -17.90 -30.44
C VAL A 76 1.47 -18.10 -28.94
N VAL A 77 1.96 -17.05 -28.27
CA VAL A 77 2.26 -17.05 -26.83
C VAL A 77 1.33 -16.19 -25.99
N ALA A 78 0.65 -15.20 -26.58
CA ALA A 78 -0.38 -14.43 -25.89
C ALA A 78 -1.57 -14.05 -26.78
N VAL A 79 -2.74 -13.94 -26.14
CA VAL A 79 -3.96 -13.35 -26.69
C VAL A 79 -4.52 -12.36 -25.67
N ALA A 80 -4.50 -11.07 -25.98
CA ALA A 80 -4.97 -9.98 -25.12
C ALA A 80 -5.99 -9.09 -25.87
N LEU A 81 -7.24 -9.08 -25.42
CA LEU A 81 -8.38 -8.41 -26.09
C LEU A 81 -9.13 -7.46 -25.15
N ASP A 82 -8.39 -6.72 -24.32
CA ASP A 82 -8.90 -6.01 -23.15
C ASP A 82 -9.61 -4.69 -23.48
N GLY A 83 -10.71 -4.39 -22.79
CA GLY A 83 -11.45 -3.13 -22.89
C GLY A 83 -12.22 -2.90 -24.20
N LEU A 84 -12.29 -3.91 -25.07
CA LEU A 84 -12.80 -3.78 -26.45
C LEU A 84 -14.34 -3.80 -26.57
N GLY A 85 -15.07 -4.07 -25.49
CA GLY A 85 -16.54 -4.13 -25.49
C GLY A 85 -17.12 -5.40 -26.16
N LEU A 86 -16.30 -6.44 -26.31
CA LEU A 86 -16.65 -7.74 -26.89
C LEU A 86 -17.62 -8.50 -25.98
N ALA A 87 -18.46 -9.36 -26.57
CA ALA A 87 -19.41 -10.20 -25.85
C ALA A 87 -19.47 -11.63 -26.43
N GLY A 88 -20.27 -12.50 -25.82
CA GLY A 88 -20.46 -13.89 -26.25
C GLY A 88 -20.03 -14.90 -25.18
N GLU A 89 -19.90 -16.16 -25.56
CA GLU A 89 -19.48 -17.25 -24.66
C GLU A 89 -18.13 -17.83 -25.11
N LEU A 90 -17.23 -18.09 -24.16
CA LEU A 90 -15.85 -18.48 -24.48
C LEU A 90 -15.76 -19.92 -24.98
N LYS A 91 -15.45 -20.07 -26.27
CA LYS A 91 -15.15 -21.36 -26.90
C LYS A 91 -13.72 -21.85 -26.60
N VAL A 92 -13.28 -21.80 -25.34
CA VAL A 92 -11.88 -22.04 -24.92
C VAL A 92 -11.31 -23.36 -25.44
N GLY A 93 -12.13 -24.42 -25.58
CA GLY A 93 -11.70 -25.70 -26.13
C GLY A 93 -11.16 -25.65 -27.57
N THR A 94 -11.44 -24.59 -28.33
CA THR A 94 -10.81 -24.35 -29.65
C THR A 94 -9.32 -24.01 -29.54
N LEU A 95 -8.88 -23.45 -28.41
CA LEU A 95 -7.49 -23.09 -28.13
C LEU A 95 -6.65 -24.27 -27.59
N ALA A 96 -7.25 -25.44 -27.34
CA ALA A 96 -6.60 -26.56 -26.65
C ALA A 96 -5.38 -27.17 -27.39
N GLY A 97 -5.25 -26.92 -28.70
CA GLY A 97 -4.05 -27.30 -29.48
C GLY A 97 -2.85 -26.36 -29.28
N MET A 98 -3.08 -25.13 -28.80
CA MET A 98 -2.10 -24.03 -28.78
C MET A 98 -1.09 -24.16 -27.64
N ARG A 99 -0.19 -25.15 -27.74
CA ARG A 99 0.84 -25.47 -26.74
C ARG A 99 1.83 -24.32 -26.45
N GLY A 100 1.86 -23.26 -27.26
CA GLY A 100 2.64 -22.06 -27.01
C GLY A 100 1.99 -21.05 -26.05
N LEU A 101 0.67 -21.12 -25.84
CA LEU A 101 -0.11 -20.05 -25.20
C LEU A 101 0.18 -19.93 -23.69
N GLN A 102 0.78 -18.81 -23.29
CA GLN A 102 1.18 -18.50 -21.91
C GLN A 102 0.36 -17.39 -21.26
N ASN A 103 -0.31 -16.53 -22.04
CA ASN A 103 -1.14 -15.44 -21.51
C ASN A 103 -2.47 -15.33 -22.28
N LEU A 104 -3.59 -15.36 -21.56
CA LEU A 104 -4.93 -15.12 -22.09
C LEU A 104 -5.62 -14.04 -21.26
N SER A 105 -5.81 -12.86 -21.85
CA SER A 105 -6.43 -11.70 -21.24
C SER A 105 -7.64 -11.23 -22.06
N LEU A 106 -8.81 -11.15 -21.42
CA LEU A 106 -10.09 -10.74 -22.02
C LEU A 106 -10.79 -9.69 -21.15
N ALA A 107 -10.02 -8.91 -20.39
CA ALA A 107 -10.50 -8.08 -19.29
C ALA A 107 -11.38 -6.90 -19.75
N GLY A 108 -12.29 -6.44 -18.90
CA GLY A 108 -13.09 -5.23 -19.14
C GLY A 108 -14.03 -5.33 -20.35
N ASN A 109 -14.62 -6.50 -20.59
CA ASN A 109 -15.51 -6.79 -21.71
C ASN A 109 -16.94 -7.12 -21.23
N ALA A 110 -17.76 -7.73 -22.08
CA ALA A 110 -19.12 -8.17 -21.79
C ALA A 110 -19.33 -9.65 -22.15
N PHE A 111 -18.27 -10.48 -22.04
CA PHE A 111 -18.37 -11.92 -22.17
C PHE A 111 -19.20 -12.53 -21.03
N SER A 112 -19.87 -13.63 -21.30
CA SER A 112 -20.82 -14.27 -20.40
C SER A 112 -20.78 -15.80 -20.52
N GLY A 113 -21.61 -16.48 -19.73
CA GLY A 113 -21.67 -17.94 -19.68
C GLY A 113 -20.88 -18.51 -18.51
N ARG A 114 -20.71 -19.83 -18.49
CA ARG A 114 -19.88 -20.54 -17.51
C ARG A 114 -18.47 -20.76 -18.08
N LEU A 115 -17.45 -20.76 -17.23
CA LEU A 115 -16.08 -21.10 -17.65
C LEU A 115 -16.02 -22.61 -18.00
N PRO A 116 -15.75 -23.01 -19.25
CA PRO A 116 -15.84 -24.41 -19.65
C PRO A 116 -14.67 -25.23 -19.06
N PRO A 117 -14.89 -26.51 -18.68
CA PRO A 117 -13.82 -27.38 -18.16
C PRO A 117 -12.61 -27.55 -19.10
N ALA A 118 -12.78 -27.28 -20.39
CA ALA A 118 -11.71 -27.26 -21.38
C ALA A 118 -10.62 -26.21 -21.12
N ILE A 119 -10.82 -25.26 -20.19
CA ILE A 119 -9.78 -24.33 -19.73
C ILE A 119 -8.52 -25.07 -19.25
N GLY A 120 -8.68 -26.23 -18.59
CA GLY A 120 -7.57 -27.04 -18.06
C GLY A 120 -6.67 -27.69 -19.13
N TYR A 121 -7.10 -27.71 -20.40
CA TYR A 121 -6.24 -28.21 -21.49
C TYR A 121 -5.16 -27.20 -21.91
N LEU A 122 -5.23 -25.95 -21.47
CA LEU A 122 -4.22 -24.92 -21.74
C LEU A 122 -3.02 -25.03 -20.78
N SER A 123 -2.40 -26.21 -20.65
CA SER A 123 -1.41 -26.49 -19.60
C SER A 123 -0.13 -25.62 -19.64
N SER A 124 0.14 -24.93 -20.75
CA SER A 124 1.21 -23.93 -20.89
C SER A 124 0.87 -22.55 -20.29
N LEU A 125 -0.39 -22.32 -19.88
CA LEU A 125 -0.89 -21.01 -19.48
C LEU A 125 -0.31 -20.56 -18.13
N ARG A 126 0.29 -19.37 -18.13
CA ARG A 126 0.90 -18.72 -16.96
C ARG A 126 0.07 -17.56 -16.42
N HIS A 127 -0.69 -16.90 -17.29
CA HIS A 127 -1.54 -15.75 -16.94
C HIS A 127 -2.94 -15.94 -17.54
N LEU A 128 -3.95 -15.84 -16.68
CA LEU A 128 -5.36 -15.86 -17.08
C LEU A 128 -6.07 -14.66 -16.44
N ASP A 129 -6.50 -13.70 -17.26
CA ASP A 129 -7.32 -12.57 -16.84
C ASP A 129 -8.65 -12.56 -17.59
N LEU A 130 -9.73 -12.77 -16.84
CA LEU A 130 -11.12 -12.74 -17.31
C LEU A 130 -11.93 -11.65 -16.58
N SER A 131 -11.25 -10.69 -15.95
CA SER A 131 -11.87 -9.74 -15.04
C SER A 131 -12.79 -8.72 -15.74
N GLY A 132 -13.69 -8.10 -14.98
CA GLY A 132 -14.59 -7.07 -15.51
C GLY A 132 -15.47 -7.59 -16.65
N ASN A 133 -16.14 -8.72 -16.44
CA ASN A 133 -16.98 -9.42 -17.41
C ASN A 133 -18.29 -9.87 -16.74
N ARG A 134 -19.00 -10.85 -17.34
CA ARG A 134 -20.30 -11.36 -16.87
C ARG A 134 -20.32 -12.89 -16.76
N PHE A 135 -19.17 -13.51 -16.46
CA PHE A 135 -19.07 -14.95 -16.23
C PHE A 135 -19.80 -15.33 -14.94
N TYR A 136 -20.42 -16.52 -14.92
CA TYR A 136 -21.26 -16.97 -13.81
C TYR A 136 -21.20 -18.49 -13.58
N GLY A 137 -21.80 -18.94 -12.48
CA GLY A 137 -21.83 -20.36 -12.11
C GLY A 137 -20.50 -20.82 -11.49
N PRO A 138 -20.16 -22.12 -11.60
CA PRO A 138 -18.97 -22.68 -10.97
C PRO A 138 -17.69 -22.52 -11.79
N ILE A 139 -16.58 -22.34 -11.08
CA ILE A 139 -15.24 -22.61 -11.61
C ILE A 139 -15.12 -24.13 -11.84
N PRO A 140 -14.68 -24.61 -13.01
CA PRO A 140 -14.43 -26.03 -13.23
C PRO A 140 -13.20 -26.49 -12.45
N GLY A 141 -13.28 -27.63 -11.76
CA GLY A 141 -12.14 -28.19 -11.00
C GLY A 141 -10.87 -28.39 -11.84
N ARG A 142 -11.03 -28.61 -13.17
CA ARG A 142 -9.94 -28.63 -14.16
C ARG A 142 -9.12 -27.33 -14.27
N LEU A 143 -9.49 -26.24 -13.58
CA LEU A 143 -8.59 -25.10 -13.43
C LEU A 143 -7.30 -25.51 -12.67
N ALA A 144 -7.36 -26.54 -11.82
CA ALA A 144 -6.20 -27.15 -11.16
C ALA A 144 -5.21 -27.83 -12.14
N ASP A 145 -5.68 -28.25 -13.33
CA ASP A 145 -4.84 -28.86 -14.37
C ASP A 145 -3.76 -27.86 -14.89
N LEU A 146 -3.92 -26.55 -14.63
CA LEU A 146 -3.03 -25.46 -15.04
C LEU A 146 -1.84 -25.26 -14.09
N SER A 147 -1.07 -26.30 -13.78
CA SER A 147 0.03 -26.24 -12.81
C SER A 147 1.13 -25.19 -13.11
N GLY A 148 1.22 -24.71 -14.36
CA GLY A 148 2.07 -23.59 -14.78
C GLY A 148 1.55 -22.18 -14.46
N LEU A 149 0.33 -22.05 -13.93
CA LEU A 149 -0.34 -20.75 -13.72
C LEU A 149 0.32 -19.94 -12.60
N VAL A 150 0.70 -18.71 -12.92
CA VAL A 150 1.33 -17.73 -12.01
C VAL A 150 0.33 -16.66 -11.58
N HIS A 151 -0.60 -16.28 -12.47
CA HIS A 151 -1.58 -15.23 -12.25
C HIS A 151 -2.99 -15.68 -12.66
N LEU A 152 -3.94 -15.57 -11.73
CA LEU A 152 -5.36 -15.81 -11.94
C LEU A 152 -6.17 -14.58 -11.52
N ASN A 153 -6.84 -13.93 -12.48
CA ASN A 153 -7.77 -12.84 -12.21
C ASN A 153 -9.16 -13.14 -12.77
N LEU A 154 -10.12 -13.33 -11.86
CA LEU A 154 -11.54 -13.59 -12.14
C LEU A 154 -12.44 -12.49 -11.55
N SER A 155 -11.85 -11.38 -11.11
CA SER A 155 -12.55 -10.30 -10.40
C SER A 155 -13.61 -9.58 -11.23
N TYR A 156 -14.51 -8.84 -10.58
CA TYR A 156 -15.58 -8.06 -11.22
C TYR A 156 -16.39 -8.91 -12.22
N ASN A 157 -16.92 -10.03 -11.73
CA ASN A 157 -17.74 -10.98 -12.49
C ASN A 157 -18.98 -11.36 -11.67
N ASN A 158 -19.69 -12.41 -12.09
CA ASN A 158 -20.96 -12.84 -11.51
C ASN A 158 -20.93 -14.33 -11.09
N PHE A 159 -19.75 -14.83 -10.68
CA PHE A 159 -19.56 -16.20 -10.21
C PHE A 159 -20.26 -16.41 -8.86
N THR A 160 -20.84 -17.60 -8.65
CA THR A 160 -21.81 -17.88 -7.55
C THR A 160 -21.59 -19.22 -6.84
N SER A 161 -20.45 -19.87 -7.04
CA SER A 161 -20.15 -21.18 -6.46
C SER A 161 -19.30 -21.11 -5.19
N GLY A 162 -19.18 -22.24 -4.52
CA GLY A 162 -18.00 -22.50 -3.68
C GLY A 162 -16.73 -22.35 -4.53
N PHE A 163 -15.67 -21.79 -3.95
CA PHE A 163 -14.36 -21.80 -4.60
C PHE A 163 -13.68 -23.18 -4.40
N PRO A 164 -13.07 -23.80 -5.43
CA PRO A 164 -12.50 -25.14 -5.33
C PRO A 164 -11.15 -25.14 -4.57
N THR A 165 -11.21 -25.38 -3.27
CA THR A 165 -10.06 -25.52 -2.36
C THR A 165 -9.13 -26.65 -2.78
N ASP A 166 -9.67 -27.85 -2.96
CA ASP A 166 -8.91 -29.10 -3.03
C ASP A 166 -7.96 -29.17 -4.24
N GLY A 167 -8.26 -28.38 -5.29
CA GLY A 167 -7.45 -28.28 -6.50
C GLY A 167 -6.41 -27.15 -6.51
N ILE A 168 -6.52 -26.12 -5.64
CA ILE A 168 -5.59 -24.98 -5.72
C ILE A 168 -4.17 -25.33 -5.27
N ARG A 169 -4.04 -26.37 -4.45
CA ARG A 169 -2.78 -27.01 -4.00
C ARG A 169 -1.83 -27.36 -5.16
N GLU A 170 -2.39 -27.78 -6.29
CA GLU A 170 -1.64 -28.19 -7.48
C GLU A 170 -1.13 -27.01 -8.32
N LEU A 171 -1.66 -25.81 -8.10
CA LEU A 171 -1.21 -24.56 -8.72
C LEU A 171 0.03 -24.01 -8.01
N GLN A 172 1.09 -24.83 -7.91
CA GLN A 172 2.30 -24.53 -7.14
C GLN A 172 3.06 -23.28 -7.65
N ASN A 173 2.85 -22.89 -8.91
CA ASN A 173 3.41 -21.67 -9.50
C ASN A 173 2.60 -20.39 -9.18
N LEU A 174 1.39 -20.50 -8.61
CA LEU A 174 0.50 -19.37 -8.41
C LEU A 174 1.10 -18.36 -7.43
N ARG A 175 1.31 -17.12 -7.90
CA ARG A 175 1.78 -15.98 -7.12
C ARG A 175 0.69 -14.95 -6.86
N ARG A 176 -0.30 -14.83 -7.75
CA ARG A 176 -1.39 -13.86 -7.63
C ARG A 176 -2.75 -14.46 -7.94
N ILE A 177 -3.68 -14.28 -7.01
CA ILE A 177 -5.10 -14.64 -7.14
C ILE A 177 -5.97 -13.41 -6.81
N ASP A 178 -6.84 -13.04 -7.74
CA ASP A 178 -7.79 -11.93 -7.60
C ASP A 178 -9.20 -12.41 -8.00
N LEU A 179 -10.08 -12.54 -7.01
CA LEU A 179 -11.45 -13.02 -7.14
C LEU A 179 -12.49 -11.95 -6.77
N ARG A 180 -12.06 -10.72 -6.45
CA ARG A 180 -12.90 -9.73 -5.78
C ARG A 180 -14.14 -9.33 -6.59
N ARG A 181 -15.20 -8.88 -5.91
CA ARG A 181 -16.49 -8.52 -6.53
C ARG A 181 -17.06 -9.65 -7.37
N ASN A 182 -17.47 -10.68 -6.65
CA ASN A 182 -18.19 -11.84 -7.16
C ASN A 182 -19.23 -12.26 -6.10
N SER A 183 -19.69 -13.51 -6.13
CA SER A 183 -20.42 -14.16 -5.04
C SER A 183 -19.85 -15.55 -4.77
N PHE A 184 -18.51 -15.64 -4.74
CA PHE A 184 -17.84 -16.82 -4.24
C PHE A 184 -18.13 -17.01 -2.76
N TRP A 185 -18.32 -18.26 -2.37
CA TRP A 185 -18.45 -18.67 -0.97
C TRP A 185 -17.53 -19.86 -0.69
N GLY A 186 -17.54 -20.32 0.57
CA GLY A 186 -16.63 -21.35 1.07
C GLY A 186 -15.87 -20.84 2.28
N ASN A 187 -15.11 -21.73 2.90
CA ASN A 187 -14.33 -21.44 4.08
C ASN A 187 -12.98 -20.81 3.69
N VAL A 188 -12.69 -19.61 4.20
CA VAL A 188 -11.41 -18.93 3.95
C VAL A 188 -10.24 -19.67 4.62
N SER A 189 -10.50 -20.36 5.73
CA SER A 189 -9.51 -21.16 6.46
C SER A 189 -8.90 -22.25 5.59
N ASP A 190 -9.76 -23.00 4.90
CA ASP A 190 -9.37 -24.14 4.06
C ASP A 190 -8.65 -23.66 2.77
N LEU A 191 -9.07 -22.51 2.23
CA LEU A 191 -8.41 -21.87 1.08
C LEU A 191 -7.02 -21.33 1.43
N LEU A 192 -6.85 -20.68 2.58
CA LEU A 192 -5.55 -20.15 3.01
C LEU A 192 -4.55 -21.27 3.33
N ALA A 193 -5.02 -22.45 3.79
CA ALA A 193 -4.18 -23.59 4.11
C ALA A 193 -3.56 -24.27 2.86
N GLU A 194 -4.27 -24.32 1.73
CA GLU A 194 -3.79 -24.95 0.49
C GLU A 194 -3.01 -23.99 -0.45
N LEU A 195 -3.04 -22.67 -0.17
CA LEU A 195 -2.29 -21.65 -0.93
C LEU A 195 -0.79 -21.67 -0.60
N ARG A 196 -0.01 -22.45 -1.34
CA ARG A 196 1.42 -22.68 -1.06
C ARG A 196 2.35 -21.48 -1.30
N ASN A 197 2.19 -20.78 -2.43
CA ASN A 197 3.17 -19.79 -2.90
C ASN A 197 2.58 -18.40 -3.23
N ALA A 198 1.33 -18.14 -2.83
CA ALA A 198 0.67 -16.89 -3.17
C ALA A 198 1.31 -15.69 -2.45
N GLU A 199 1.65 -14.65 -3.22
CA GLU A 199 2.18 -13.37 -2.73
C GLU A 199 1.09 -12.29 -2.67
N HIS A 200 0.11 -12.34 -3.57
CA HIS A 200 -1.02 -11.40 -3.63
C HIS A 200 -2.36 -12.13 -3.70
N ILE A 201 -3.20 -11.89 -2.70
CA ILE A 201 -4.49 -12.54 -2.50
C ILE A 201 -5.55 -11.44 -2.31
N ASP A 202 -6.46 -11.30 -3.28
CA ASP A 202 -7.64 -10.43 -3.15
C ASP A 202 -8.91 -11.27 -3.31
N LEU A 203 -9.60 -11.47 -2.18
CA LEU A 203 -10.88 -12.20 -2.08
C LEU A 203 -12.03 -11.26 -1.70
N SER A 204 -11.84 -9.94 -1.79
CA SER A 204 -12.77 -8.96 -1.23
C SER A 204 -14.12 -8.86 -1.95
N ASP A 205 -15.13 -8.25 -1.32
CA ASP A 205 -16.50 -8.12 -1.86
C ASP A 205 -17.05 -9.48 -2.36
N ASN A 206 -17.19 -10.45 -1.45
CA ASN A 206 -17.62 -11.82 -1.72
C ASN A 206 -18.49 -12.38 -0.56
N GLN A 207 -18.69 -13.69 -0.52
CA GLN A 207 -19.48 -14.40 0.50
C GLN A 207 -18.67 -15.51 1.20
N PHE A 208 -17.34 -15.38 1.30
CA PHE A 208 -16.50 -16.29 2.08
C PHE A 208 -16.84 -16.24 3.57
N THR A 209 -16.69 -17.39 4.24
CA THR A 209 -16.97 -17.60 5.66
C THR A 209 -15.76 -18.24 6.35
N GLY A 210 -15.90 -18.63 7.63
CA GLY A 210 -14.80 -19.21 8.41
C GLY A 210 -14.00 -18.16 9.18
N ALA A 211 -12.79 -18.51 9.59
CA ALA A 211 -11.95 -17.69 10.47
C ALA A 211 -10.53 -17.47 9.92
N VAL A 212 -9.91 -16.35 10.31
CA VAL A 212 -8.48 -16.06 10.10
C VAL A 212 -7.61 -16.51 11.30
N ASP A 213 -8.24 -16.80 12.43
CA ASP A 213 -7.64 -17.50 13.57
C ASP A 213 -7.42 -18.98 13.18
N LEU A 214 -6.18 -19.31 12.78
CA LEU A 214 -5.76 -20.60 12.24
C LEU A 214 -4.54 -21.13 12.99
N GLU A 215 -4.30 -22.44 12.96
CA GLU A 215 -3.08 -22.97 13.54
C GLU A 215 -1.85 -22.65 12.68
N LEU A 216 -0.71 -22.42 13.33
CA LEU A 216 0.56 -22.07 12.67
C LEU A 216 1.00 -23.11 11.62
N ALA A 217 0.65 -24.38 11.82
CA ALA A 217 0.90 -25.46 10.86
C ALA A 217 0.20 -25.20 9.51
N SER A 218 -1.08 -24.82 9.53
CA SER A 218 -1.87 -24.49 8.33
C SER A 218 -1.37 -23.23 7.63
N LEU A 219 -0.77 -22.29 8.36
CA LEU A 219 -0.23 -21.04 7.82
C LEU A 219 1.24 -21.11 7.38
N SER A 220 1.91 -22.25 7.59
CA SER A 220 3.37 -22.41 7.40
C SER A 220 3.87 -22.06 5.98
N SER A 221 3.09 -22.37 4.95
CA SER A 221 3.44 -22.05 3.56
C SER A 221 3.14 -20.58 3.23
N ILE A 222 1.85 -20.21 3.27
CA ILE A 222 1.33 -18.88 2.92
C ILE A 222 1.97 -17.74 3.72
N GLY A 223 2.27 -17.94 5.01
CA GLY A 223 2.82 -16.89 5.88
C GLY A 223 4.16 -16.34 5.40
N ASN A 224 4.98 -17.19 4.78
CA ASN A 224 6.28 -16.78 4.25
C ASN A 224 6.18 -16.11 2.86
N THR A 225 5.10 -16.33 2.10
CA THR A 225 4.96 -15.78 0.73
C THR A 225 4.04 -14.58 0.65
N ALA A 226 2.97 -14.51 1.44
CA ALA A 226 1.96 -13.45 1.37
C ALA A 226 2.53 -12.07 1.69
N ARG A 227 2.33 -11.13 0.74
CA ARG A 227 2.64 -9.70 0.85
C ARG A 227 1.37 -8.85 0.87
N TYR A 228 0.37 -9.23 0.11
CA TYR A 228 -0.92 -8.55 0.04
C TYR A 228 -2.03 -9.55 0.34
N MET A 229 -2.82 -9.29 1.39
CA MET A 229 -3.99 -10.07 1.75
C MET A 229 -5.18 -9.15 1.99
N ASN A 230 -6.12 -9.15 1.05
CA ASN A 230 -7.39 -8.43 1.15
C ASN A 230 -8.55 -9.44 1.21
N LEU A 231 -9.17 -9.55 2.39
CA LEU A 231 -10.34 -10.38 2.66
C LEU A 231 -11.60 -9.54 2.94
N SER A 232 -11.50 -8.22 2.80
CA SER A 232 -12.56 -7.26 3.19
C SER A 232 -13.92 -7.53 2.53
N HIS A 233 -15.01 -7.09 3.18
CA HIS A 233 -16.39 -7.27 2.69
C HIS A 233 -16.74 -8.74 2.39
N ASN A 234 -16.54 -9.59 3.41
CA ASN A 234 -16.93 -11.01 3.44
C ASN A 234 -17.75 -11.32 4.70
N ARG A 235 -18.03 -12.61 4.99
CA ARG A 235 -18.85 -13.08 6.12
C ARG A 235 -18.05 -14.00 7.05
N LEU A 236 -16.86 -13.54 7.42
CA LEU A 236 -15.97 -14.23 8.35
C LEU A 236 -16.50 -14.14 9.79
N ALA A 237 -15.95 -14.97 10.67
CA ALA A 237 -16.28 -15.02 12.09
C ALA A 237 -15.05 -15.45 12.91
N GLY A 238 -15.20 -15.49 14.23
CA GLY A 238 -14.13 -15.92 15.13
C GLY A 238 -13.12 -14.81 15.43
N GLY A 239 -11.92 -15.23 15.83
CA GLY A 239 -10.85 -14.34 16.27
C GLY A 239 -10.15 -13.57 15.15
N PHE A 240 -9.41 -12.54 15.54
CA PHE A 240 -8.23 -12.08 14.80
C PHE A 240 -7.11 -13.13 14.88
N PHE A 241 -6.08 -13.01 14.03
CA PHE A 241 -4.85 -13.83 14.11
C PHE A 241 -4.29 -13.92 15.54
N ARG A 242 -3.89 -15.11 15.99
CA ARG A 242 -3.21 -15.32 17.28
C ARG A 242 -1.76 -14.83 17.26
N SER A 243 -1.21 -14.49 18.43
CA SER A 243 0.17 -13.98 18.59
C SER A 243 1.26 -14.88 18.02
N ASP A 244 1.07 -16.20 18.02
CA ASP A 244 1.97 -17.18 17.39
C ASP A 244 1.88 -17.15 15.85
N THR A 245 0.68 -16.97 15.30
CA THR A 245 0.44 -16.86 13.85
C THR A 245 0.90 -15.53 13.24
N VAL A 246 0.83 -14.43 14.00
CA VAL A 246 1.34 -13.10 13.59
C VAL A 246 2.82 -13.22 13.19
N GLY A 247 3.61 -14.00 13.93
CA GLY A 247 5.03 -14.25 13.62
C GLY A 247 5.32 -15.02 12.33
N ALA A 248 4.30 -15.62 11.68
CA ALA A 248 4.46 -16.27 10.38
C ALA A 248 4.53 -15.26 9.22
N PHE A 249 3.69 -14.23 9.25
CA PHE A 249 3.45 -13.27 8.18
C PHE A 249 4.54 -12.17 8.06
N LYS A 250 5.80 -12.58 8.01
CA LYS A 250 6.98 -11.68 8.04
C LYS A 250 7.09 -10.75 6.83
N ASN A 251 6.53 -11.18 5.69
CA ASN A 251 6.57 -10.45 4.42
C ASN A 251 5.28 -9.67 4.13
N LEU A 252 4.32 -9.63 5.05
CA LEU A 252 3.02 -8.99 4.81
C LEU A 252 3.17 -7.46 4.80
N GLU A 253 2.90 -6.86 3.64
CA GLU A 253 2.99 -5.42 3.34
C GLU A 253 1.61 -4.74 3.41
N VAL A 254 0.54 -5.46 3.09
CA VAL A 254 -0.86 -4.98 3.14
C VAL A 254 -1.75 -6.07 3.73
N LEU A 255 -2.51 -5.71 4.77
CA LEU A 255 -3.58 -6.52 5.34
C LEU A 255 -4.88 -5.72 5.43
N ASP A 256 -5.93 -6.20 4.77
CA ASP A 256 -7.27 -5.62 4.81
C ASP A 256 -8.33 -6.67 5.16
N LEU A 257 -8.85 -6.58 6.38
CA LEU A 257 -9.92 -7.43 6.93
C LEU A 257 -11.20 -6.61 7.20
N SER A 258 -11.35 -5.47 6.54
CA SER A 258 -12.44 -4.52 6.83
C SER A 258 -13.82 -5.10 6.49
N ASN A 259 -14.82 -4.87 7.35
CA ASN A 259 -16.21 -5.30 7.19
C ASN A 259 -16.32 -6.82 6.94
N THR A 260 -15.60 -7.63 7.72
CA THR A 260 -15.60 -9.10 7.58
C THR A 260 -16.40 -9.82 8.65
N GLY A 261 -16.57 -9.24 9.85
CA GLY A 261 -17.30 -9.85 10.96
C GLY A 261 -16.43 -10.52 12.03
N ILE A 262 -15.10 -10.43 11.91
CA ILE A 262 -14.15 -10.89 12.94
C ILE A 262 -14.31 -10.11 14.26
N ALA A 263 -13.95 -10.74 15.38
CA ALA A 263 -14.08 -10.15 16.71
C ALA A 263 -12.91 -10.53 17.64
N GLY A 264 -12.88 -9.94 18.84
CA GLY A 264 -11.85 -10.21 19.85
C GLY A 264 -10.83 -9.09 20.00
N MET A 265 -9.72 -9.38 20.67
CA MET A 265 -8.62 -8.43 20.85
C MET A 265 -7.58 -8.59 19.74
N VAL A 266 -7.01 -7.47 19.30
CA VAL A 266 -5.82 -7.48 18.43
C VAL A 266 -4.59 -7.82 19.30
N PRO A 267 -3.76 -8.81 18.93
CA PRO A 267 -2.55 -9.15 19.68
C PRO A 267 -1.45 -8.10 19.45
N LYS A 268 -0.28 -8.31 20.06
CA LYS A 268 0.92 -7.54 19.71
C LYS A 268 1.32 -7.83 18.27
N LEU A 269 1.45 -6.77 17.46
CA LEU A 269 1.77 -6.86 16.02
C LEU A 269 3.27 -6.68 15.72
N ASP A 270 4.10 -6.73 16.76
CA ASP A 270 5.52 -6.37 16.76
C ASP A 270 6.39 -7.18 15.80
N SER A 271 5.88 -8.29 15.22
CA SER A 271 6.57 -9.10 14.19
C SER A 271 6.26 -8.68 12.74
N TRP A 272 5.30 -7.79 12.51
CA TRP A 272 4.86 -7.35 11.17
C TRP A 272 5.71 -6.16 10.67
N PHE A 273 7.03 -6.32 10.66
CA PHE A 273 8.00 -5.27 10.31
C PHE A 273 7.86 -4.73 8.87
N SER A 274 7.27 -5.52 7.97
CA SER A 274 7.04 -5.18 6.56
C SER A 274 5.72 -4.44 6.32
N LEU A 275 4.82 -4.38 7.31
CA LEU A 275 3.45 -3.91 7.12
C LEU A 275 3.39 -2.40 6.90
N SER A 276 2.77 -2.02 5.79
CA SER A 276 2.62 -0.63 5.32
C SER A 276 1.16 -0.16 5.36
N VAL A 277 0.19 -1.07 5.19
CA VAL A 277 -1.24 -0.77 5.24
C VAL A 277 -1.93 -1.79 6.14
N PHE A 278 -2.60 -1.32 7.19
CA PHE A 278 -3.37 -2.14 8.12
C PHE A 278 -4.81 -1.63 8.22
N ARG A 279 -5.77 -2.37 7.67
CA ARG A 279 -7.20 -2.04 7.76
C ARG A 279 -8.00 -3.18 8.36
N VAL A 280 -8.77 -2.86 9.40
CA VAL A 280 -9.67 -3.79 10.10
C VAL A 280 -11.00 -3.13 10.43
N ALA A 281 -11.40 -2.14 9.64
CA ALA A 281 -12.52 -1.27 9.93
C ALA A 281 -13.87 -2.00 9.88
N GLY A 282 -14.86 -1.63 10.70
CA GLY A 282 -16.22 -2.19 10.62
C GLY A 282 -16.34 -3.63 11.13
N ASN A 283 -15.66 -3.97 12.22
CA ASN A 283 -15.62 -5.31 12.80
C ASN A 283 -16.03 -5.31 14.29
N GLY A 284 -15.98 -6.49 14.92
CA GLY A 284 -16.23 -6.67 16.35
C GLY A 284 -14.95 -6.64 17.21
N LEU A 285 -13.89 -5.97 16.76
CA LEU A 285 -12.62 -5.91 17.50
C LEU A 285 -12.72 -4.96 18.69
N PHE A 286 -12.06 -5.27 19.80
CA PHE A 286 -12.11 -4.48 21.03
C PHE A 286 -10.82 -4.57 21.86
N GLY A 287 -10.72 -3.71 22.87
CA GLY A 287 -9.59 -3.64 23.80
C GLY A 287 -8.87 -2.29 23.73
N MET A 288 -7.72 -2.19 24.37
CA MET A 288 -6.89 -0.96 24.33
C MET A 288 -6.36 -0.72 22.91
N MET A 289 -6.20 0.55 22.54
CA MET A 289 -5.54 0.95 21.29
C MET A 289 -4.11 0.37 21.20
N PRO A 290 -3.74 -0.39 20.14
CA PRO A 290 -2.39 -0.95 20.01
C PRO A 290 -1.34 0.13 19.70
N GLU A 291 -0.58 0.54 20.72
CA GLU A 291 0.40 1.64 20.63
C GLU A 291 1.46 1.44 19.53
N THR A 292 1.87 0.19 19.27
CA THR A 292 2.94 -0.12 18.31
C THR A 292 2.58 0.18 16.85
N LEU A 293 1.28 0.34 16.53
CA LEU A 293 0.79 0.84 15.24
C LEU A 293 1.10 2.33 15.01
N LEU A 294 1.29 3.11 16.08
CA LEU A 294 1.46 4.57 16.03
C LEU A 294 2.91 5.03 16.22
N HIS A 295 3.83 4.09 16.46
CA HIS A 295 5.24 4.31 16.74
C HIS A 295 6.15 3.91 15.55
N ASN A 296 7.36 4.46 15.50
CA ASN A 296 8.37 4.15 14.46
C ASN A 296 8.87 2.69 14.47
N SER A 297 8.41 1.85 15.40
CA SER A 297 8.59 0.39 15.38
C SER A 297 7.99 -0.27 14.14
N MET A 298 6.94 0.32 13.56
CA MET A 298 6.30 -0.15 12.33
C MET A 298 6.39 0.94 11.25
N ARG A 299 6.53 0.53 9.98
CA ARG A 299 6.66 1.44 8.83
C ARG A 299 5.33 1.69 8.11
N LEU A 300 4.27 1.79 8.90
CA LEU A 300 2.89 1.94 8.44
C LEU A 300 2.69 3.31 7.77
N LEU A 301 2.13 3.28 6.56
CA LEU A 301 1.65 4.42 5.79
C LEU A 301 0.16 4.70 6.08
N GLU A 302 -0.62 3.65 6.36
CA GLU A 302 -2.05 3.72 6.58
C GLU A 302 -2.52 2.76 7.68
N VAL A 303 -3.34 3.29 8.61
CA VAL A 303 -4.01 2.54 9.67
C VAL A 303 -5.49 2.93 9.70
N ASP A 304 -6.38 1.98 9.43
CA ASP A 304 -7.83 2.13 9.61
C ASP A 304 -8.38 1.09 10.60
N LEU A 305 -8.70 1.55 11.80
CA LEU A 305 -9.36 0.79 12.86
C LEU A 305 -10.81 1.23 13.08
N SER A 306 -11.39 2.03 12.17
CA SER A 306 -12.69 2.68 12.38
C SER A 306 -13.86 1.71 12.53
N ARG A 307 -14.96 2.12 13.17
CA ARG A 307 -16.17 1.31 13.38
C ARG A 307 -15.87 -0.02 14.09
N ASN A 308 -15.22 0.06 15.25
CA ASN A 308 -14.87 -1.06 16.13
C ASN A 308 -15.19 -0.70 17.60
N GLY A 309 -14.74 -1.50 18.56
CA GLY A 309 -14.88 -1.30 20.00
C GLY A 309 -13.55 -1.01 20.72
N PHE A 310 -12.58 -0.37 20.08
CA PHE A 310 -11.32 0.03 20.73
C PHE A 310 -11.57 1.12 21.78
N SER A 311 -10.80 1.10 22.86
CA SER A 311 -10.98 1.96 24.04
C SER A 311 -9.64 2.41 24.65
N GLY A 312 -9.74 3.27 25.67
CA GLY A 312 -8.59 3.98 26.25
C GLY A 312 -8.26 5.27 25.50
N SER A 313 -7.15 5.90 25.87
CA SER A 313 -6.65 7.13 25.24
C SER A 313 -5.93 6.87 23.93
N VAL A 314 -5.98 7.83 23.01
CA VAL A 314 -5.17 7.82 21.78
C VAL A 314 -3.69 8.05 22.17
N PRO A 315 -2.78 7.10 21.91
CA PRO A 315 -1.34 7.29 22.18
C PRO A 315 -0.72 8.38 21.32
N VAL A 316 0.46 8.86 21.72
CA VAL A 316 1.21 9.87 20.94
C VAL A 316 1.66 9.26 19.61
N VAL A 317 1.26 9.86 18.48
CA VAL A 317 1.57 9.36 17.15
C VAL A 317 2.98 9.77 16.75
N ASN A 318 3.97 9.00 17.20
CA ASN A 318 5.38 9.25 16.92
C ASN A 318 5.81 8.76 15.51
N SER A 319 4.96 8.08 14.75
CA SER A 319 5.30 7.58 13.41
C SER A 319 5.65 8.69 12.42
N THR A 320 6.84 8.56 11.85
CA THR A 320 7.38 9.40 10.76
C THR A 320 6.91 8.95 9.38
N THR A 321 6.31 7.76 9.27
CA THR A 321 5.87 7.16 8.00
C THR A 321 4.36 7.22 7.78
N LEU A 322 3.57 7.27 8.86
CA LEU A 322 2.11 7.25 8.80
C LEU A 322 1.56 8.49 8.07
N LYS A 323 0.65 8.26 7.13
CA LYS A 323 -0.01 9.28 6.29
C LYS A 323 -1.50 9.34 6.51
N MET A 324 -2.15 8.21 6.77
CA MET A 324 -3.57 8.14 7.09
C MET A 324 -3.76 7.40 8.41
N LEU A 325 -4.40 8.08 9.36
CA LEU A 325 -4.83 7.51 10.63
C LEU A 325 -6.35 7.68 10.75
N ASN A 326 -7.08 6.57 10.70
CA ASN A 326 -8.52 6.52 10.91
C ASN A 326 -8.87 5.65 12.11
N LEU A 327 -9.34 6.28 13.19
CA LEU A 327 -9.78 5.64 14.43
C LEU A 327 -11.26 5.91 14.72
N SER A 328 -12.02 6.41 13.74
CA SER A 328 -13.37 6.91 13.99
C SER A 328 -14.40 5.86 14.37
N SER A 329 -15.50 6.24 15.03
CA SER A 329 -16.56 5.33 15.47
C SER A 329 -16.02 4.20 16.36
N ASN A 330 -15.34 4.57 17.45
CA ASN A 330 -14.81 3.67 18.48
C ASN A 330 -15.25 4.15 19.88
N VAL A 331 -14.64 3.63 20.95
CA VAL A 331 -14.92 4.00 22.35
C VAL A 331 -13.68 4.63 23.01
N LEU A 332 -12.87 5.33 22.21
CA LEU A 332 -11.65 6.01 22.67
C LEU A 332 -12.01 7.26 23.50
N SER A 333 -11.23 7.57 24.54
CA SER A 333 -11.57 8.57 25.56
C SER A 333 -10.33 9.34 26.06
N GLY A 334 -10.52 10.37 26.89
CA GLY A 334 -9.43 11.26 27.30
C GLY A 334 -9.10 12.28 26.22
N SER A 335 -7.91 12.88 26.26
CA SER A 335 -7.53 13.96 25.34
C SER A 335 -7.19 13.49 23.93
N LEU A 336 -7.17 14.44 22.99
CA LEU A 336 -6.45 14.29 21.72
C LEU A 336 -4.96 13.97 21.98
N PRO A 337 -4.25 13.34 21.04
CA PRO A 337 -2.81 13.12 21.15
C PRO A 337 -2.02 14.43 20.99
N GLY A 338 -0.89 14.55 21.70
CA GLY A 338 -0.02 15.74 21.65
C GLY A 338 0.61 16.02 20.27
N THR A 339 0.74 15.00 19.43
CA THR A 339 1.12 15.15 18.01
C THR A 339 0.54 14.00 17.18
N VAL A 340 0.36 14.27 15.89
CA VAL A 340 -0.07 13.32 14.85
C VAL A 340 1.10 12.87 13.93
N GLY A 341 2.34 13.17 14.32
CA GLY A 341 3.53 12.73 13.61
C GLY A 341 3.64 13.36 12.22
N LYS A 342 3.65 12.53 11.18
CA LYS A 342 3.64 12.97 9.77
C LYS A 342 2.38 12.59 8.99
N CYS A 343 1.27 12.36 9.71
CA CYS A 343 -0.05 12.13 9.12
C CYS A 343 -0.50 13.31 8.25
N VAL A 344 -1.14 13.00 7.14
CA VAL A 344 -1.78 13.95 6.21
C VAL A 344 -3.30 13.95 6.42
N SER A 345 -3.87 12.79 6.76
CA SER A 345 -5.28 12.63 7.12
C SER A 345 -5.42 12.01 8.51
N VAL A 346 -6.22 12.66 9.36
CA VAL A 346 -6.51 12.23 10.74
C VAL A 346 -8.02 12.29 10.98
N ASP A 347 -8.63 11.11 11.14
CA ASP A 347 -10.04 10.96 11.54
C ASP A 347 -10.14 10.27 12.92
N LEU A 348 -10.59 11.03 13.91
CA LEU A 348 -10.87 10.58 15.28
C LEU A 348 -12.37 10.74 15.63
N SER A 349 -13.23 10.96 14.63
CA SER A 349 -14.65 11.28 14.82
C SER A 349 -15.44 10.14 15.47
N GLY A 350 -16.58 10.42 16.09
CA GLY A 350 -17.46 9.40 16.69
C GLY A 350 -16.81 8.63 17.84
N ASN A 351 -16.16 9.33 18.76
CA ASN A 351 -15.50 8.76 19.94
C ASN A 351 -15.97 9.50 21.22
N LEU A 352 -15.29 9.27 22.35
CA LEU A 352 -15.56 9.91 23.64
C LEU A 352 -14.43 10.87 24.07
N LEU A 353 -13.65 11.39 23.11
CA LEU A 353 -12.50 12.26 23.36
C LEU A 353 -12.94 13.63 23.90
N SER A 354 -12.19 14.20 24.84
CA SER A 354 -12.59 15.35 25.65
C SER A 354 -11.43 16.31 25.94
N GLY A 355 -11.75 17.53 26.37
CA GLY A 355 -10.76 18.58 26.67
C GLY A 355 -10.56 19.55 25.51
N GLU A 356 -9.58 20.45 25.65
CA GLU A 356 -9.45 21.64 24.80
C GLU A 356 -8.72 21.43 23.46
N LEU A 357 -9.15 22.15 22.44
CA LEU A 357 -8.50 22.20 21.12
C LEU A 357 -7.14 22.94 21.10
N ALA A 358 -6.69 23.52 22.22
CA ALA A 358 -5.39 24.21 22.31
C ALA A 358 -4.20 23.31 21.91
N ILE A 359 -4.36 21.99 22.07
CA ILE A 359 -3.40 20.95 21.65
C ILE A 359 -3.16 20.88 20.13
N LEU A 360 -4.04 21.45 19.30
CA LEU A 360 -3.80 21.56 17.85
C LEU A 360 -2.59 22.46 17.50
N ARG A 361 -2.10 23.28 18.44
CA ARG A 361 -0.87 24.08 18.27
C ARG A 361 0.40 23.24 18.13
N SER A 362 0.42 22.01 18.66
CA SER A 362 1.58 21.09 18.58
C SER A 362 1.47 20.05 17.46
N TRP A 363 0.44 20.14 16.62
CA TRP A 363 0.29 19.31 15.43
C TRP A 363 0.99 19.94 14.21
N ASP A 364 1.56 19.09 13.36
CA ASP A 364 2.37 19.49 12.21
C ASP A 364 1.51 20.13 11.10
N GLY A 365 2.05 21.16 10.43
CA GLY A 365 1.39 21.87 9.33
C GLY A 365 1.20 21.08 8.03
N ILE A 366 1.71 19.84 7.97
CA ILE A 366 1.52 18.91 6.84
C ILE A 366 0.10 18.31 6.75
N VAL A 367 -0.74 18.45 7.78
CA VAL A 367 -2.08 17.85 7.81
C VAL A 367 -3.02 18.55 6.81
N GLU A 368 -3.65 17.76 5.94
CA GLU A 368 -4.64 18.20 4.94
C GLU A 368 -6.09 17.92 5.38
N VAL A 369 -6.32 16.92 6.23
CA VAL A 369 -7.66 16.53 6.70
C VAL A 369 -7.65 16.29 8.22
N ILE A 370 -8.53 17.01 8.92
CA ILE A 370 -8.83 16.82 10.35
C ILE A 370 -10.35 16.61 10.51
N ASP A 371 -10.76 15.43 10.99
CA ASP A 371 -12.13 15.14 11.42
C ASP A 371 -12.15 14.69 12.88
N LEU A 372 -12.69 15.54 13.76
CA LEU A 372 -12.85 15.28 15.20
C LEU A 372 -14.33 15.28 15.60
N SER A 373 -15.24 15.17 14.62
CA SER A 373 -16.68 15.33 14.81
C SER A 373 -17.28 14.29 15.78
N SER A 374 -18.38 14.58 16.46
CA SER A 374 -19.06 13.66 17.39
C SER A 374 -18.12 13.12 18.48
N ASN A 375 -17.61 14.05 19.28
CA ASN A 375 -16.78 13.81 20.46
C ASN A 375 -17.31 14.67 21.63
N LYS A 376 -16.50 14.89 22.67
CA LYS A 376 -16.79 15.72 23.84
C LYS A 376 -15.76 16.86 24.00
N LEU A 377 -15.18 17.32 22.90
CA LEU A 377 -14.14 18.36 22.89
C LEU A 377 -14.75 19.70 23.28
N GLU A 378 -13.98 20.53 23.98
CA GLU A 378 -14.45 21.81 24.55
C GLU A 378 -13.42 22.94 24.36
N GLY A 379 -13.68 24.09 25.00
CA GLY A 379 -12.93 25.32 24.75
C GLY A 379 -13.25 25.92 23.38
N SER A 380 -12.30 26.68 22.83
CA SER A 380 -12.38 27.32 21.51
C SER A 380 -11.23 26.85 20.60
N TYR A 381 -11.35 27.10 19.30
CA TYR A 381 -10.26 26.83 18.37
C TYR A 381 -9.09 27.81 18.60
N PRO A 382 -7.82 27.36 18.64
CA PRO A 382 -6.67 28.23 18.90
C PRO A 382 -6.46 29.28 17.79
N ASN A 383 -6.57 30.56 18.14
CA ASN A 383 -6.44 31.71 17.22
C ASN A 383 -5.01 31.91 16.68
N ASP A 384 -4.02 31.21 17.24
CA ASP A 384 -2.60 31.27 16.89
C ASP A 384 -2.11 30.04 16.08
N ALA A 385 -2.99 29.07 15.78
CA ALA A 385 -2.65 27.88 14.99
C ALA A 385 -2.55 28.17 13.48
N SER A 386 -1.61 29.05 13.08
CA SER A 386 -1.40 29.48 11.70
C SER A 386 -0.64 28.46 10.82
N GLN A 387 -0.15 27.36 11.39
CA GLN A 387 0.73 26.41 10.70
C GLN A 387 0.03 25.52 9.68
N PHE A 388 -1.31 25.40 9.73
CA PHE A 388 -2.13 24.50 8.92
C PHE A 388 -2.35 24.98 7.46
N GLN A 389 -1.30 25.44 6.81
CA GLN A 389 -1.34 25.95 5.42
C GLN A 389 -1.67 24.89 4.36
N ASN A 390 -1.64 23.61 4.73
CA ASN A 390 -2.08 22.52 3.86
C ASN A 390 -3.54 22.09 4.07
N LEU A 391 -4.22 22.58 5.11
CA LEU A 391 -5.53 22.06 5.54
C LEU A 391 -6.63 22.32 4.50
N VAL A 392 -7.19 21.24 3.95
CA VAL A 392 -8.29 21.24 2.98
C VAL A 392 -9.64 21.02 3.67
N THR A 393 -9.67 20.18 4.72
CA THR A 393 -10.89 19.77 5.43
C THR A 393 -10.71 19.90 6.93
N LEU A 394 -11.55 20.71 7.57
CA LEU A 394 -11.67 20.80 9.03
C LEU A 394 -13.12 20.51 9.45
N LYS A 395 -13.31 19.48 10.27
CA LYS A 395 -14.60 19.11 10.82
C LYS A 395 -14.53 18.90 12.33
N LEU A 396 -15.34 19.67 13.05
CA LEU A 396 -15.46 19.68 14.51
C LEU A 396 -16.91 19.53 14.97
N ARG A 397 -17.80 19.08 14.06
CA ARG A 397 -19.24 18.97 14.23
C ARG A 397 -19.61 18.17 15.49
N ASN A 398 -20.69 18.50 16.19
CA ASN A 398 -21.21 17.72 17.32
C ASN A 398 -20.16 17.55 18.45
N ASN A 399 -19.83 18.67 19.09
CA ASN A 399 -18.91 18.76 20.23
C ASN A 399 -19.44 19.81 21.24
N SER A 400 -18.65 20.13 22.27
CA SER A 400 -18.97 21.11 23.33
C SER A 400 -18.24 22.45 23.15
N LEU A 401 -17.84 22.81 21.92
CA LEU A 401 -17.01 23.99 21.64
C LEU A 401 -17.79 25.30 21.88
N LYS A 402 -17.09 26.33 22.36
CA LYS A 402 -17.66 27.60 22.84
C LYS A 402 -16.82 28.81 22.39
N GLY A 403 -17.41 30.00 22.53
CA GLY A 403 -16.78 31.26 22.13
C GLY A 403 -16.95 31.55 20.65
N SER A 404 -16.21 32.53 20.13
CA SER A 404 -16.26 32.91 18.71
C SER A 404 -15.31 32.08 17.85
N VAL A 405 -15.64 31.98 16.56
CA VAL A 405 -14.77 31.37 15.56
C VAL A 405 -13.59 32.32 15.27
N PRO A 406 -12.33 31.86 15.40
CA PRO A 406 -11.17 32.71 15.18
C PRO A 406 -10.92 33.01 13.71
N SER A 407 -10.39 34.20 13.41
CA SER A 407 -10.09 34.63 12.04
C SER A 407 -8.93 33.85 11.40
N VAL A 408 -8.10 33.16 12.18
CA VAL A 408 -7.00 32.32 11.68
C VAL A 408 -7.47 31.23 10.69
N LEU A 409 -8.68 30.70 10.86
CA LEU A 409 -9.27 29.72 9.92
C LEU A 409 -9.44 30.29 8.51
N GLY A 410 -9.65 31.61 8.39
CA GLY A 410 -9.71 32.32 7.12
C GLY A 410 -8.35 32.54 6.45
N THR A 411 -7.24 32.19 7.11
CA THR A 411 -5.87 32.32 6.56
C THR A 411 -5.37 31.05 5.86
N TYR A 412 -6.09 29.93 5.97
CA TYR A 412 -5.67 28.64 5.43
C TYR A 412 -5.93 28.56 3.92
N GLN A 413 -4.86 28.74 3.12
CA GLN A 413 -4.92 28.92 1.67
C GLN A 413 -5.47 27.73 0.85
N LYS A 414 -5.78 26.59 1.48
CA LYS A 414 -6.36 25.41 0.83
C LYS A 414 -7.72 24.99 1.39
N LEU A 415 -8.26 25.69 2.41
CA LEU A 415 -9.45 25.24 3.12
C LEU A 415 -10.67 25.27 2.21
N SER A 416 -11.26 24.08 2.02
CA SER A 416 -12.37 23.82 1.09
C SER A 416 -13.63 23.32 1.80
N LEU A 417 -13.50 22.64 2.95
CA LEU A 417 -14.61 22.22 3.79
C LEU A 417 -14.36 22.65 5.24
N LEU A 418 -15.28 23.42 5.79
CA LEU A 418 -15.36 23.78 7.20
C LEU A 418 -16.72 23.39 7.79
N ASP A 419 -16.73 22.43 8.73
CA ASP A 419 -17.93 22.03 9.47
C ASP A 419 -17.73 22.20 10.98
N LEU A 420 -18.42 23.17 11.56
CA LEU A 420 -18.44 23.48 12.99
C LEU A 420 -19.84 23.27 13.61
N SER A 421 -20.76 22.61 12.89
CA SER A 421 -22.17 22.50 13.28
C SER A 421 -22.39 21.72 14.60
N LEU A 422 -23.55 21.89 15.24
CA LEU A 422 -23.91 21.23 16.50
C LEU A 422 -22.86 21.48 17.60
N ASN A 423 -22.65 22.75 17.95
CA ASN A 423 -21.74 23.20 19.01
C ASN A 423 -22.40 24.36 19.80
N ALA A 424 -21.66 25.02 20.68
CA ALA A 424 -22.10 26.22 21.41
C ALA A 424 -21.23 27.45 21.04
N LEU A 425 -20.79 27.53 19.78
CA LEU A 425 -20.06 28.68 19.23
C LEU A 425 -21.01 29.87 19.02
N GLY A 426 -20.49 31.10 19.03
CA GLY A 426 -21.32 32.28 18.82
C GLY A 426 -20.57 33.55 18.43
N GLY A 427 -21.26 34.69 18.54
CA GLY A 427 -20.82 35.95 17.94
C GLY A 427 -21.13 36.00 16.43
N PRO A 428 -20.56 36.95 15.67
CA PRO A 428 -20.85 37.11 14.26
C PRO A 428 -20.17 36.04 13.40
N VAL A 429 -20.83 35.66 12.30
CA VAL A 429 -20.18 34.98 11.17
C VAL A 429 -19.14 35.94 10.58
N LEU A 430 -17.94 35.45 10.24
CA LEU A 430 -16.88 36.30 9.70
C LEU A 430 -16.99 36.43 8.16
N PRO A 431 -16.81 37.63 7.57
CA PRO A 431 -16.86 37.83 6.11
C PRO A 431 -15.89 36.92 5.33
N VAL A 432 -14.74 36.59 5.92
CA VAL A 432 -13.68 35.78 5.31
C VAL A 432 -14.15 34.37 4.89
N PHE A 433 -15.18 33.82 5.53
CA PHE A 433 -15.73 32.51 5.15
C PHE A 433 -16.71 32.61 3.96
N ILE A 434 -17.52 33.67 3.91
CA ILE A 434 -18.49 33.93 2.82
C ILE A 434 -17.76 34.39 1.55
N LEU A 435 -16.70 35.18 1.70
CA LEU A 435 -15.91 35.74 0.60
C LEU A 435 -14.70 34.86 0.22
N SER A 436 -14.60 33.63 0.74
CA SER A 436 -13.46 32.75 0.47
C SER A 436 -13.41 32.27 -0.99
N PRO A 437 -12.25 32.37 -1.67
CA PRO A 437 -12.05 31.84 -3.01
C PRO A 437 -11.76 30.32 -3.05
N THR A 438 -11.61 29.68 -1.88
CA THR A 438 -11.30 28.23 -1.76
C THR A 438 -12.39 27.42 -1.05
N LEU A 439 -13.15 28.04 -0.13
CA LEU A 439 -14.17 27.34 0.64
C LEU A 439 -15.34 26.96 -0.28
N THR A 440 -15.66 25.67 -0.34
CA THR A 440 -16.78 25.11 -1.13
C THR A 440 -17.94 24.70 -0.25
N VAL A 441 -17.67 24.30 1.00
CA VAL A 441 -18.66 23.90 1.99
C VAL A 441 -18.41 24.63 3.30
N LEU A 442 -19.40 25.41 3.74
CA LEU A 442 -19.46 26.06 5.04
C LEU A 442 -20.67 25.55 5.80
N ASN A 443 -20.45 24.86 6.92
CA ASN A 443 -21.50 24.41 7.80
C ASN A 443 -21.27 24.93 9.23
N LEU A 444 -22.16 25.81 9.69
CA LEU A 444 -22.15 26.41 11.04
C LEU A 444 -23.47 26.13 11.79
N SER A 445 -24.33 25.23 11.30
CA SER A 445 -25.69 25.08 11.82
C SER A 445 -25.77 24.51 13.24
N GLY A 446 -26.84 24.80 13.98
CA GLY A 446 -27.00 24.33 15.36
C GLY A 446 -25.93 24.89 16.29
N ASN A 447 -25.86 26.22 16.36
CA ASN A 447 -24.92 26.99 17.20
C ASN A 447 -25.65 28.22 17.77
N ASN A 448 -24.91 29.18 18.33
CA ASN A 448 -25.41 30.43 18.89
C ASN A 448 -24.77 31.65 18.16
N PHE A 449 -24.55 31.55 16.83
CA PHE A 449 -24.10 32.70 16.02
C PHE A 449 -25.19 33.76 15.94
N SER A 450 -24.81 35.03 15.91
CA SER A 450 -25.74 36.16 15.98
C SER A 450 -25.29 37.38 15.17
N GLY A 451 -26.24 38.27 14.87
CA GLY A 451 -26.04 39.41 13.97
C GLY A 451 -26.24 39.06 12.49
N THR A 452 -25.83 39.95 11.60
CA THR A 452 -26.09 39.86 10.15
C THR A 452 -25.15 38.90 9.44
N ILE A 453 -25.62 38.33 8.31
CA ILE A 453 -24.80 37.49 7.44
C ILE A 453 -23.91 38.39 6.55
N PRO A 454 -22.57 38.27 6.59
CA PRO A 454 -21.66 39.25 5.97
C PRO A 454 -21.41 38.97 4.47
N PHE A 455 -22.34 39.38 3.61
CA PHE A 455 -22.14 39.36 2.15
C PHE A 455 -21.37 40.56 1.59
N GLN A 456 -21.00 41.53 2.45
CA GLN A 456 -20.18 42.70 2.13
C GLN A 456 -18.89 42.68 2.98
N SER A 457 -17.81 43.28 2.47
CA SER A 457 -16.64 43.62 3.32
C SER A 457 -16.91 44.94 4.07
N PRO A 458 -16.38 45.12 5.29
CA PRO A 458 -16.60 46.36 6.06
C PRO A 458 -15.82 47.58 5.55
N HIS A 459 -15.06 47.45 4.45
CA HIS A 459 -14.13 48.45 3.93
C HIS A 459 -14.30 48.62 2.41
N SER A 460 -15.42 49.21 2.00
CA SER A 460 -15.85 49.38 0.60
C SER A 460 -15.10 50.48 -0.19
N THR A 461 -13.88 50.84 0.23
CA THR A 461 -13.09 51.94 -0.36
C THR A 461 -11.70 51.54 -0.86
N GLU A 462 -11.08 50.47 -0.36
CA GLU A 462 -9.80 49.97 -0.90
C GLU A 462 -10.01 48.88 -1.95
N SER A 463 -10.57 49.28 -3.10
CA SER A 463 -10.82 48.40 -4.25
C SER A 463 -9.56 48.09 -5.05
N ILE A 464 -8.53 47.51 -4.41
CA ILE A 464 -7.33 46.98 -5.07
C ILE A 464 -7.08 45.54 -4.59
N MET A 465 -7.09 44.60 -5.54
CA MET A 465 -6.92 43.15 -5.36
C MET A 465 -8.06 42.40 -4.63
N LEU A 466 -8.97 41.81 -5.41
CA LEU A 466 -9.34 40.38 -5.31
C LEU A 466 -10.21 39.99 -6.51
N SER A 467 -9.59 39.62 -7.63
CA SER A 467 -10.28 39.21 -8.87
C SER A 467 -10.77 37.74 -8.82
N SER A 468 -11.15 37.26 -7.64
CA SER A 468 -11.46 35.85 -7.36
C SER A 468 -12.88 35.72 -6.87
N GLN A 469 -13.74 35.06 -7.65
CA GLN A 469 -15.13 34.79 -7.24
C GLN A 469 -15.16 33.78 -6.07
N PRO A 470 -16.09 33.92 -5.11
CA PRO A 470 -16.28 32.93 -4.05
C PRO A 470 -16.59 31.54 -4.62
N SER A 471 -16.05 30.49 -3.98
CA SER A 471 -16.18 29.11 -4.44
C SER A 471 -17.32 28.32 -3.78
N LEU A 472 -18.10 28.94 -2.90
CA LEU A 472 -19.12 28.29 -2.08
C LEU A 472 -20.21 27.61 -2.93
N LYS A 473 -20.45 26.34 -2.60
CA LYS A 473 -21.48 25.46 -3.15
C LYS A 473 -22.54 25.13 -2.10
N ILE A 474 -22.14 24.90 -0.86
CA ILE A 474 -23.05 24.54 0.24
C ILE A 474 -22.81 25.51 1.40
N VAL A 475 -23.88 26.20 1.80
CA VAL A 475 -23.89 27.08 2.98
C VAL A 475 -25.05 26.65 3.88
N ASP A 476 -24.73 26.13 5.05
CA ASP A 476 -25.71 25.84 6.11
C ASP A 476 -25.39 26.66 7.36
N LEU A 477 -26.28 27.61 7.67
CA LEU A 477 -26.24 28.48 8.85
C LEU A 477 -27.48 28.28 9.74
N SER A 478 -28.25 27.21 9.51
CA SER A 478 -29.54 26.99 10.17
C SER A 478 -29.42 26.77 11.68
N SER A 479 -30.52 26.93 12.43
CA SER A 479 -30.57 26.76 13.89
C SER A 479 -29.51 27.61 14.62
N ASN A 480 -29.63 28.93 14.46
CA ASN A 480 -28.76 29.95 15.06
C ASN A 480 -29.62 31.17 15.51
N SER A 481 -28.99 32.29 15.86
CA SER A 481 -29.64 33.56 16.22
C SER A 481 -29.24 34.70 15.27
N LEU A 482 -29.02 34.38 13.98
CA LEU A 482 -28.67 35.35 12.94
C LEU A 482 -29.88 36.23 12.63
N SER A 483 -29.65 37.52 12.41
CA SER A 483 -30.73 38.52 12.32
C SER A 483 -30.46 39.60 11.28
N GLY A 484 -31.48 40.43 11.02
CA GLY A 484 -31.47 41.41 9.93
C GLY A 484 -31.86 40.79 8.59
N GLN A 485 -31.54 41.48 7.49
CA GLN A 485 -32.02 41.14 6.15
C GLN A 485 -31.06 40.22 5.37
N LEU A 486 -31.59 39.44 4.44
CA LEU A 486 -30.81 38.72 3.42
C LEU A 486 -30.51 39.69 2.26
N PRO A 487 -29.26 40.14 2.04
CA PRO A 487 -28.99 41.24 1.13
C PRO A 487 -28.83 40.79 -0.33
N PRO A 488 -29.03 41.69 -1.32
CA PRO A 488 -28.91 41.40 -2.76
C PRO A 488 -27.60 40.74 -3.19
N GLU A 489 -26.51 41.00 -2.47
CA GLU A 489 -25.17 40.46 -2.68
C GLU A 489 -25.08 38.93 -2.52
N ILE A 490 -26.13 38.26 -2.02
CA ILE A 490 -26.28 36.80 -2.11
C ILE A 490 -26.05 36.29 -3.55
N SER A 491 -26.44 37.09 -4.55
CA SER A 491 -26.27 36.78 -5.97
C SER A 491 -24.80 36.69 -6.44
N ASN A 492 -23.82 37.14 -5.64
CA ASN A 492 -22.39 36.96 -5.90
C ASN A 492 -21.94 35.49 -5.75
N LEU A 493 -22.67 34.65 -5.01
CA LEU A 493 -22.37 33.23 -4.82
C LEU A 493 -22.82 32.38 -6.03
N GLN A 494 -22.34 32.73 -7.23
CA GLN A 494 -22.73 32.12 -8.52
C GLN A 494 -22.52 30.59 -8.64
N ARG A 495 -21.87 29.96 -7.66
CA ARG A 495 -21.60 28.50 -7.61
C ARG A 495 -22.44 27.77 -6.55
N LEU A 496 -23.38 28.47 -5.89
CA LEU A 496 -24.17 27.95 -4.79
C LEU A 496 -25.21 26.92 -5.28
N GLU A 497 -25.13 25.72 -4.73
CA GLU A 497 -25.97 24.55 -4.99
C GLU A 497 -26.95 24.29 -3.84
N SER A 498 -26.62 24.70 -2.61
CA SER A 498 -27.46 24.56 -1.42
C SER A 498 -27.31 25.75 -0.47
N LEU A 499 -28.45 26.31 -0.04
CA LEU A 499 -28.53 27.38 0.96
C LEU A 499 -29.56 27.05 2.04
N THR A 500 -29.10 26.88 3.28
CA THR A 500 -29.96 26.59 4.44
C THR A 500 -29.76 27.67 5.51
N LEU A 501 -30.78 28.51 5.70
CA LEU A 501 -30.81 29.58 6.72
C LEU A 501 -31.92 29.37 7.75
N ALA A 502 -32.59 28.21 7.72
CA ALA A 502 -33.77 27.93 8.53
C ALA A 502 -33.54 28.02 10.04
N MET A 503 -34.57 28.32 10.83
CA MET A 503 -34.48 28.49 12.30
C MET A 503 -33.44 29.57 12.68
N ASN A 504 -33.75 30.82 12.34
CA ASN A 504 -32.98 32.02 12.68
C ASN A 504 -33.95 33.20 12.93
N GLU A 505 -33.41 34.39 13.20
CA GLU A 505 -34.14 35.63 13.45
C GLU A 505 -34.05 36.60 12.24
N LEU A 506 -33.88 36.07 11.02
CA LEU A 506 -33.77 36.88 9.79
C LEU A 506 -35.12 37.50 9.43
N SER A 507 -35.11 38.68 8.80
CA SER A 507 -36.31 39.50 8.57
C SER A 507 -36.23 40.36 7.30
N GLY A 508 -37.27 41.13 7.02
CA GLY A 508 -37.39 41.91 5.77
C GLY A 508 -37.83 41.06 4.59
N GLU A 509 -37.64 41.55 3.36
CA GLU A 509 -38.04 40.83 2.14
C GLU A 509 -36.96 39.86 1.65
N ILE A 510 -37.36 38.79 0.96
CA ILE A 510 -36.42 37.90 0.26
C ILE A 510 -36.05 38.58 -1.07
N PRO A 511 -34.76 38.88 -1.33
CA PRO A 511 -34.37 39.70 -2.48
C PRO A 511 -34.58 38.95 -3.81
N ASP A 512 -35.12 39.65 -4.82
CA ASP A 512 -35.33 39.09 -6.17
C ASP A 512 -34.00 38.56 -6.77
N GLU A 513 -32.85 39.12 -6.39
CA GLU A 513 -31.48 38.65 -6.70
C GLU A 513 -31.23 37.15 -6.55
N ILE A 514 -31.97 36.44 -5.69
CA ILE A 514 -31.83 35.00 -5.50
C ILE A 514 -32.12 34.20 -6.80
N ASN A 515 -32.87 34.78 -7.75
CA ASN A 515 -33.09 34.21 -9.08
C ASN A 515 -31.83 34.16 -9.96
N LYS A 516 -30.77 34.88 -9.59
CA LYS A 516 -29.47 34.89 -10.30
C LYS A 516 -28.61 33.67 -9.96
N LEU A 517 -29.01 32.88 -8.96
CA LEU A 517 -28.30 31.66 -8.52
C LEU A 517 -28.73 30.45 -9.38
N GLN A 518 -28.23 30.38 -10.61
CA GLN A 518 -28.67 29.40 -11.61
C GLN A 518 -28.37 27.92 -11.22
N GLY A 519 -27.38 27.69 -10.36
CA GLY A 519 -27.01 26.35 -9.87
C GLY A 519 -27.76 25.86 -8.62
N LEU A 520 -28.70 26.65 -8.08
CA LEU A 520 -29.31 26.38 -6.78
C LEU A 520 -30.28 25.18 -6.83
N GLU A 521 -29.94 24.10 -6.15
CA GLU A 521 -30.75 22.87 -6.07
C GLU A 521 -31.57 22.76 -4.77
N TYR A 522 -31.09 23.36 -3.67
CA TYR A 522 -31.72 23.29 -2.34
C TYR A 522 -31.78 24.67 -1.68
N LEU A 523 -32.97 25.07 -1.22
CA LEU A 523 -33.20 26.34 -0.50
C LEU A 523 -34.16 26.15 0.68
N ASP A 524 -33.67 26.36 1.91
CA ASP A 524 -34.53 26.41 3.11
C ASP A 524 -34.32 27.72 3.89
N LEU A 525 -35.38 28.52 3.95
CA LEU A 525 -35.49 29.79 4.69
C LEU A 525 -36.57 29.71 5.80
N SER A 526 -37.06 28.52 6.13
CA SER A 526 -38.17 28.34 7.07
C SER A 526 -37.82 28.74 8.51
N HIS A 527 -38.83 28.99 9.34
CA HIS A 527 -38.65 29.42 10.74
C HIS A 527 -37.75 30.67 10.85
N ASN A 528 -38.21 31.76 10.25
CA ASN A 528 -37.62 33.11 10.28
C ASN A 528 -38.77 34.15 10.31
N HIS A 529 -38.46 35.44 10.19
CA HIS A 529 -39.43 36.55 10.11
C HIS A 529 -39.39 37.23 8.73
N PHE A 530 -39.14 36.47 7.65
CA PHE A 530 -39.18 37.02 6.28
C PHE A 530 -40.61 37.43 5.91
N SER A 531 -40.73 38.55 5.22
CA SER A 531 -41.99 39.23 4.89
C SER A 531 -41.97 39.69 3.43
N GLY A 532 -42.98 40.43 2.99
CA GLY A 532 -43.12 40.80 1.58
C GLY A 532 -43.55 39.62 0.72
N ARG A 533 -43.12 39.59 -0.54
CA ARG A 533 -43.46 38.55 -1.53
C ARG A 533 -42.40 37.44 -1.60
N ILE A 534 -42.80 36.26 -2.09
CA ILE A 534 -41.84 35.25 -2.57
C ILE A 534 -41.36 35.68 -3.98
N PRO A 535 -40.05 35.85 -4.23
CA PRO A 535 -39.52 36.15 -5.55
C PRO A 535 -39.65 34.94 -6.49
N ASP A 536 -39.74 35.18 -7.80
CA ASP A 536 -39.81 34.10 -8.80
C ASP A 536 -38.45 33.40 -8.95
N MET A 537 -38.45 32.07 -8.91
CA MET A 537 -37.25 31.22 -8.93
C MET A 537 -37.29 30.27 -10.14
N PRO A 538 -36.97 30.75 -11.36
CA PRO A 538 -37.12 29.99 -12.60
C PRO A 538 -36.14 28.80 -12.75
N GLN A 539 -35.27 28.55 -11.77
CA GLN A 539 -34.32 27.44 -11.78
C GLN A 539 -35.02 26.08 -11.88
N ALA A 540 -34.85 25.42 -13.04
CA ALA A 540 -35.43 24.09 -13.30
C ALA A 540 -34.96 23.05 -12.28
N ASP A 541 -33.65 23.05 -11.99
CA ASP A 541 -32.96 22.07 -11.13
C ASP A 541 -33.16 22.28 -9.61
N LEU A 542 -33.97 23.27 -9.19
CA LEU A 542 -34.38 23.41 -7.79
C LEU A 542 -35.21 22.19 -7.36
N LYS A 543 -34.64 21.33 -6.53
CA LYS A 543 -35.16 20.03 -6.05
C LYS A 543 -35.82 20.13 -4.68
N MET A 544 -35.43 21.12 -3.87
CA MET A 544 -35.97 21.36 -2.55
C MET A 544 -36.14 22.87 -2.33
N PHE A 545 -37.30 23.25 -1.80
CA PHE A 545 -37.65 24.62 -1.44
C PHE A 545 -38.48 24.58 -0.15
N ASN A 546 -38.23 25.49 0.79
CA ASN A 546 -39.04 25.65 2.00
C ASN A 546 -38.92 27.09 2.55
N VAL A 547 -40.07 27.71 2.82
CA VAL A 547 -40.23 29.05 3.40
C VAL A 547 -41.33 29.07 4.49
N SER A 548 -41.80 27.91 4.94
CA SER A 548 -42.80 27.79 6.02
C SER A 548 -42.33 28.48 7.31
N TYR A 549 -43.27 28.88 8.19
CA TYR A 549 -43.00 29.63 9.41
C TYR A 549 -42.22 30.94 9.14
N ASN A 550 -42.86 31.84 8.40
CA ASN A 550 -42.44 33.23 8.10
C ASN A 550 -43.71 34.13 8.01
N ASP A 551 -43.54 35.42 7.71
CA ASP A 551 -44.58 36.45 7.56
C ASP A 551 -44.95 36.78 6.08
N LEU A 552 -44.65 35.86 5.14
CA LEU A 552 -44.73 36.09 3.69
C LEU A 552 -46.18 36.24 3.20
N ARG A 553 -46.35 37.02 2.12
CA ARG A 553 -47.64 37.48 1.60
C ARG A 553 -47.72 37.43 0.07
N GLY A 554 -48.95 37.44 -0.44
CA GLY A 554 -49.21 37.53 -1.89
C GLY A 554 -49.18 36.19 -2.62
N THR A 555 -49.21 36.22 -3.94
CA THR A 555 -49.31 35.02 -4.80
C THR A 555 -48.01 34.23 -4.88
N ILE A 556 -48.12 32.91 -4.75
CA ILE A 556 -46.99 31.99 -4.99
C ILE A 556 -46.56 32.05 -6.47
N PRO A 557 -45.26 32.19 -6.80
CA PRO A 557 -44.77 32.13 -8.18
C PRO A 557 -44.97 30.77 -8.85
N LYS A 558 -45.30 30.78 -10.14
CA LYS A 558 -45.58 29.56 -10.95
C LYS A 558 -44.43 28.55 -10.97
N SER A 559 -43.19 29.03 -10.91
CA SER A 559 -41.99 28.20 -10.84
C SER A 559 -41.92 27.32 -9.58
N LEU A 560 -42.59 27.74 -8.50
CA LEU A 560 -42.58 27.12 -7.18
C LEU A 560 -43.84 26.27 -6.89
N GLU A 561 -44.88 26.34 -7.74
CA GLU A 561 -46.09 25.49 -7.64
C GLU A 561 -45.77 23.97 -7.70
N LYS A 562 -44.57 23.59 -8.15
CA LYS A 562 -44.06 22.20 -8.12
C LYS A 562 -43.83 21.64 -6.71
N PHE A 563 -43.81 22.49 -5.66
CA PHE A 563 -43.51 22.09 -4.28
C PHE A 563 -44.77 21.85 -3.43
N PRO A 564 -44.75 20.89 -2.47
CA PRO A 564 -45.86 20.65 -1.56
C PRO A 564 -46.27 21.88 -0.75
N ILE A 565 -47.56 21.98 -0.39
CA ILE A 565 -48.10 23.08 0.45
C ILE A 565 -47.38 23.25 1.80
N THR A 566 -46.80 22.17 2.34
CA THR A 566 -45.99 22.18 3.58
C THR A 566 -44.67 22.97 3.44
N CYS A 567 -44.21 23.26 2.22
CA CYS A 567 -43.08 24.14 1.97
C CYS A 567 -43.43 25.62 2.14
N PHE A 568 -44.72 25.96 2.20
CA PHE A 568 -45.23 27.34 2.28
C PHE A 568 -45.98 27.63 3.57
N ARG A 569 -46.60 26.63 4.21
CA ARG A 569 -47.35 26.75 5.47
C ARG A 569 -46.97 25.64 6.46
N PRO A 570 -47.06 25.83 7.79
CA PRO A 570 -47.72 26.93 8.52
C PRO A 570 -47.03 28.31 8.49
N GLY A 571 -47.58 29.29 9.20
CA GLY A 571 -47.01 30.62 9.45
C GLY A 571 -47.39 31.67 8.40
N ASN A 572 -47.17 31.39 7.12
CA ASN A 572 -47.45 32.34 6.04
C ASN A 572 -48.95 32.39 5.68
N ASP A 573 -49.76 32.95 6.57
CA ASP A 573 -51.22 32.97 6.45
C ASP A 573 -51.71 33.84 5.28
N PHE A 574 -50.95 34.87 4.91
CA PHE A 574 -51.27 35.81 3.83
C PHE A 574 -50.77 35.40 2.44
N LEU A 575 -50.23 34.18 2.27
CA LEU A 575 -49.93 33.62 0.95
C LEU A 575 -51.21 33.17 0.23
N ILE A 576 -51.29 33.49 -1.06
CA ILE A 576 -52.39 33.18 -1.97
C ILE A 576 -51.94 32.03 -2.89
N PHE A 577 -52.72 30.95 -2.88
CA PHE A 577 -52.48 29.76 -3.69
C PHE A 577 -53.20 29.85 -5.05
N PRO A 578 -52.76 29.10 -6.08
CA PRO A 578 -53.33 29.18 -7.43
C PRO A 578 -54.85 28.93 -7.51
N ASP A 579 -55.38 28.09 -6.62
CA ASP A 579 -56.82 27.78 -6.51
C ASP A 579 -57.67 28.94 -5.93
N GLY A 580 -57.07 30.09 -5.62
CA GLY A 580 -57.76 31.28 -5.12
C GLY A 580 -58.26 31.20 -3.67
N LEU A 581 -57.99 30.09 -2.96
CA LEU A 581 -58.39 29.89 -1.57
C LEU A 581 -57.45 30.66 -0.61
N PRO A 582 -57.95 31.64 0.18
CA PRO A 582 -57.20 32.22 1.29
C PRO A 582 -57.01 31.20 2.42
N ALA A 583 -56.14 31.52 3.40
CA ALA A 583 -56.03 30.71 4.61
C ALA A 583 -57.37 30.65 5.38
N PRO A 584 -57.76 29.50 5.95
CA PRO A 584 -58.81 29.45 6.95
C PRO A 584 -58.32 30.19 8.21
N ASN A 585 -59.04 31.22 8.64
CA ASN A 585 -58.71 31.94 9.88
C ASN A 585 -58.69 30.97 11.07
N SER A 586 -57.57 30.89 11.79
CA SER A 586 -57.48 30.24 13.09
C SER A 586 -58.11 31.13 14.17
N GLY A 587 -59.44 31.30 14.16
CA GLY A 587 -60.14 32.27 15.01
C GLY A 587 -61.65 32.06 15.17
N ASP A 588 -62.02 31.10 16.04
CA ASP A 588 -63.33 30.93 16.70
C ASP A 588 -64.58 30.61 15.81
N GLY A 589 -65.69 30.13 16.39
CA GLY A 589 -66.98 30.09 15.64
C GLY A 589 -68.13 29.15 16.06
N GLY A 590 -67.93 28.17 16.94
CA GLY A 590 -69.02 27.53 17.73
C GLY A 590 -70.06 26.56 17.11
N LEU A 591 -70.35 25.48 17.87
CA LEU A 591 -71.64 24.76 17.97
C LEU A 591 -71.57 23.90 19.27
N ALA A 592 -71.71 24.48 20.46
CA ALA A 592 -72.98 24.76 21.15
C ALA A 592 -73.70 23.51 21.74
N GLN A 593 -73.52 23.24 23.04
CA GLN A 593 -74.60 23.43 24.04
C GLN A 593 -74.16 23.16 25.50
N SER A 594 -74.92 23.73 26.43
CA SER A 594 -74.66 23.84 27.86
C SER A 594 -75.30 22.72 28.70
N ARG A 595 -74.68 22.36 29.83
CA ARG A 595 -75.16 22.60 31.22
C ARG A 595 -74.23 21.94 32.25
N ALA A 596 -74.47 22.18 33.54
CA ALA A 596 -73.46 22.04 34.59
C ALA A 596 -73.71 20.90 35.62
N SER A 597 -72.61 20.40 36.19
CA SER A 597 -72.50 19.63 37.46
C SER A 597 -73.16 18.22 37.48
N GLN A 598 -72.65 17.18 38.17
CA GLN A 598 -71.73 17.11 39.33
C GLN A 598 -70.79 15.86 39.32
N SER A 599 -69.81 15.86 40.23
CA SER A 599 -69.23 14.70 40.98
C SER A 599 -68.31 13.65 40.31
N HIS A 600 -67.03 13.68 40.74
CA HIS A 600 -66.05 12.61 41.04
C HIS A 600 -65.94 11.28 40.24
N GLY A 601 -64.69 10.84 39.98
CA GLY A 601 -64.36 9.40 39.85
C GLY A 601 -63.13 8.99 39.02
N HIS A 602 -61.90 9.19 39.53
CA HIS A 602 -60.61 8.58 39.10
C HIS A 602 -60.41 8.02 37.66
N LYS A 603 -59.42 8.58 36.92
CA LYS A 603 -58.31 7.84 36.23
C LYS A 603 -57.39 8.78 35.40
N ALA A 604 -56.65 9.68 36.06
CA ALA A 604 -55.75 10.60 35.37
C ALA A 604 -54.49 9.93 34.76
N GLY A 605 -53.95 8.88 35.39
CA GLY A 605 -52.64 8.31 35.04
C GLY A 605 -52.53 7.74 33.62
N VAL A 606 -53.62 7.22 33.04
CA VAL A 606 -53.59 6.58 31.72
C VAL A 606 -53.32 7.60 30.60
N LYS A 607 -53.90 8.81 30.69
CA LYS A 607 -53.65 9.86 29.68
C LYS A 607 -52.21 10.37 29.72
N VAL A 608 -51.64 10.54 30.90
CA VAL A 608 -50.22 10.94 31.05
C VAL A 608 -49.29 9.86 30.51
N ALA A 609 -49.53 8.58 30.84
CA ALA A 609 -48.73 7.46 30.32
C ALA A 609 -48.76 7.37 28.78
N VAL A 610 -49.93 7.58 28.16
CA VAL A 610 -50.05 7.61 26.68
C VAL A 610 -49.33 8.82 26.09
N ILE A 611 -49.48 10.01 26.67
CA ILE A 611 -48.79 11.23 26.16
C ILE A 611 -47.26 11.09 26.29
N VAL A 612 -46.74 10.62 27.42
CA VAL A 612 -45.31 10.35 27.61
C VAL A 612 -44.83 9.22 26.70
N GLY A 613 -45.63 8.19 26.46
CA GLY A 613 -45.34 7.12 25.50
C GLY A 613 -45.29 7.61 24.05
N CYS A 614 -46.21 8.49 23.64
CA CYS A 614 -46.22 9.12 22.32
C CYS A 614 -45.05 10.09 22.14
N ILE A 615 -44.74 10.91 23.15
CA ILE A 615 -43.57 11.81 23.12
C ILE A 615 -42.28 10.98 23.06
N GLY A 616 -42.15 9.94 23.88
CA GLY A 616 -41.02 9.01 23.84
C GLY A 616 -40.89 8.28 22.49
N GLY A 617 -42.01 7.88 21.88
CA GLY A 617 -42.04 7.29 20.55
C GLY A 617 -41.66 8.27 19.44
N VAL A 618 -42.15 9.51 19.49
CA VAL A 618 -41.78 10.58 18.54
C VAL A 618 -40.31 10.96 18.71
N LEU A 619 -39.81 11.12 19.95
CA LEU A 619 -38.39 11.35 20.22
C LEU A 619 -37.52 10.17 19.78
N LEU A 620 -37.98 8.92 19.92
CA LEU A 620 -37.28 7.75 19.40
C LEU A 620 -37.25 7.72 17.87
N VAL A 621 -38.35 8.09 17.19
CA VAL A 621 -38.39 8.21 15.73
C VAL A 621 -37.52 9.38 15.24
N ILE A 622 -37.53 10.52 15.93
CA ILE A 622 -36.62 11.64 15.66
C ILE A 622 -35.17 11.22 15.89
N PHE A 623 -34.85 10.52 16.98
CA PHE A 623 -33.50 10.02 17.27
C PHE A 623 -33.03 8.97 16.25
N ILE A 624 -33.92 8.08 15.80
CA ILE A 624 -33.63 7.13 14.71
C ILE A 624 -33.46 7.87 13.37
N ALA A 625 -34.26 8.90 13.08
CA ALA A 625 -34.10 9.74 11.90
C ALA A 625 -32.79 10.54 11.95
N LEU A 626 -32.40 11.07 13.11
CA LEU A 626 -31.11 11.73 13.36
C LEU A 626 -29.94 10.75 13.26
N ALA A 627 -30.07 9.53 13.79
CA ALA A 627 -29.06 8.49 13.63
C ALA A 627 -28.91 8.07 12.16
N ILE A 628 -30.02 7.89 11.43
CA ILE A 628 -30.02 7.63 9.99
C ILE A 628 -29.46 8.83 9.22
N TYR A 629 -29.73 10.07 9.63
CA TYR A 629 -29.19 11.29 9.03
C TYR A 629 -27.69 11.46 9.31
N VAL A 630 -27.22 11.14 10.52
CA VAL A 630 -25.79 11.13 10.88
C VAL A 630 -25.08 10.07 10.05
N VAL A 631 -25.56 8.82 10.04
CA VAL A 631 -25.00 7.74 9.22
C VAL A 631 -25.05 8.08 7.73
N ARG A 632 -26.14 8.65 7.21
CA ARG A 632 -26.22 9.11 5.82
C ARG A 632 -25.29 10.28 5.51
N SER A 633 -25.09 11.20 6.45
CA SER A 633 -24.13 12.30 6.31
C SER A 633 -22.69 11.78 6.34
N GLN A 634 -22.41 10.70 7.08
CA GLN A 634 -21.13 9.98 7.02
C GLN A 634 -20.97 9.22 5.69
N GLU A 635 -22.02 8.54 5.18
CA GLU A 635 -22.01 7.90 3.84
C GLU A 635 -21.85 8.90 2.67
N LEU A 636 -22.35 10.13 2.83
CA LEU A 636 -22.22 11.22 1.85
C LEU A 636 -20.85 11.92 1.96
N CYS A 637 -20.42 12.27 3.16
CA CYS A 637 -19.17 13.02 3.37
C CYS A 637 -17.92 12.12 3.27
N GLY A 638 -18.06 10.81 3.47
CA GLY A 638 -17.00 9.80 3.27
C GLY A 638 -16.78 9.37 1.81
N ARG A 639 -17.43 10.02 0.82
CA ARG A 639 -17.41 9.58 -0.59
C ARG A 639 -16.73 10.53 -1.59
N ASN A 640 -16.05 11.57 -1.13
CA ASN A 640 -15.18 12.43 -1.95
C ASN A 640 -13.70 12.04 -1.85
N GLY A 641 -13.40 10.79 -2.24
CA GLY A 641 -12.04 10.26 -2.38
C GLY A 641 -11.96 9.37 -3.62
N PHE A 642 -11.67 9.98 -4.77
CA PHE A 642 -11.57 9.35 -6.10
C PHE A 642 -12.74 8.44 -6.53
N ARG A 643 -13.60 8.95 -7.43
CA ARG A 643 -14.32 8.07 -8.37
C ARG A 643 -14.46 8.69 -9.75
N GLY A 644 -13.97 7.96 -10.75
CA GLY A 644 -14.38 8.17 -12.15
C GLY A 644 -15.87 7.86 -12.34
N GLN A 645 -16.42 8.33 -13.46
CA GLN A 645 -17.84 8.22 -13.80
C GLN A 645 -18.38 6.77 -13.72
N ILE A 646 -19.60 6.61 -13.21
CA ILE A 646 -20.65 5.69 -13.71
C ILE A 646 -21.99 6.06 -13.08
N THR A 647 -23.07 5.94 -13.86
CA THR A 647 -24.41 6.50 -13.57
C THR A 647 -25.23 5.71 -12.55
N LEU A 648 -26.17 6.41 -11.90
CA LEU A 648 -27.10 5.86 -10.91
C LEU A 648 -28.31 5.15 -11.54
N ARG A 649 -28.42 3.83 -11.37
CA ARG A 649 -29.68 3.09 -11.37
C ARG A 649 -29.63 1.96 -10.34
N ASP A 650 -30.83 1.47 -9.99
CA ASP A 650 -31.12 0.27 -9.20
C ASP A 650 -30.69 0.28 -7.72
N LEU A 651 -31.63 0.72 -6.87
CA LEU A 651 -31.61 0.50 -5.42
C LEU A 651 -33.02 0.09 -4.97
N LYS A 652 -33.24 -1.20 -4.69
CA LYS A 652 -34.54 -1.72 -4.24
C LYS A 652 -34.40 -3.02 -3.43
N LEU A 653 -35.03 -3.04 -2.24
CA LEU A 653 -35.10 -4.13 -1.25
C LEU A 653 -33.75 -4.53 -0.60
N GLY A 654 -33.71 -4.94 0.68
CA GLY A 654 -34.76 -4.81 1.69
C GLY A 654 -34.57 -5.63 2.98
N LYS A 655 -34.99 -5.04 4.12
CA LYS A 655 -35.21 -5.61 5.47
C LYS A 655 -34.00 -6.03 6.31
N LEU A 656 -34.02 -5.60 7.57
CA LEU A 656 -33.14 -6.02 8.67
C LEU A 656 -33.66 -7.30 9.35
N SER A 657 -32.80 -7.99 10.11
CA SER A 657 -33.20 -8.84 11.24
C SER A 657 -32.10 -8.95 12.30
N ARG A 658 -32.50 -8.74 13.56
CA ARG A 658 -31.80 -8.93 14.85
C ARG A 658 -32.91 -9.22 15.89
N PRO A 659 -32.65 -9.65 17.15
CA PRO A 659 -31.36 -9.90 17.81
C PRO A 659 -31.29 -11.31 18.45
N ASN A 660 -30.23 -11.60 19.24
CA ASN A 660 -30.38 -11.88 20.68
C ASN A 660 -29.03 -11.95 21.42
N LEU A 661 -29.07 -12.08 22.75
CA LEU A 661 -28.02 -11.66 23.69
C LEU A 661 -27.66 -12.74 24.73
N PHE A 662 -26.39 -12.71 25.18
CA PHE A 662 -25.80 -13.34 26.40
C PHE A 662 -26.04 -14.83 26.72
N LYS A 663 -24.92 -15.55 26.94
CA LYS A 663 -24.62 -16.26 28.20
C LYS A 663 -23.16 -16.73 28.27
N SER A 664 -22.62 -16.84 29.48
CA SER A 664 -21.35 -17.52 29.78
C SER A 664 -21.49 -18.40 31.04
N PRO A 665 -20.73 -19.50 31.09
CA PRO A 665 -19.86 -19.80 32.23
C PRO A 665 -18.42 -20.12 31.74
N LYS A 666 -17.32 -19.75 32.40
CA LYS A 666 -16.83 -19.95 33.79
C LYS A 666 -16.11 -21.29 34.05
N ASP A 667 -14.85 -21.12 34.46
CA ASP A 667 -14.04 -21.92 35.40
C ASP A 667 -13.66 -23.37 35.03
N ASN A 668 -12.36 -23.61 34.78
CA ASN A 668 -11.54 -24.48 35.66
C ASN A 668 -10.02 -24.48 35.38
N VAL A 669 -9.29 -25.00 36.36
CA VAL A 669 -7.82 -25.15 36.50
C VAL A 669 -7.62 -26.64 36.98
N ILE A 670 -6.50 -27.37 36.96
CA ILE A 670 -5.09 -27.10 37.32
C ILE A 670 -4.10 -27.87 36.36
N PRO A 671 -2.89 -28.44 36.68
CA PRO A 671 -1.73 -28.11 35.83
C PRO A 671 -0.81 -29.28 35.34
N THR A 672 0.31 -28.89 34.71
CA THR A 672 1.59 -29.61 34.55
C THR A 672 1.64 -30.91 33.73
N LYS A 673 2.48 -30.92 32.69
CA LYS A 673 3.87 -31.42 32.82
C LYS A 673 4.78 -30.98 31.67
N THR A 674 6.09 -31.10 31.90
CA THR A 674 7.18 -30.73 31.01
C THR A 674 7.49 -31.79 29.96
N SER A 675 7.79 -31.38 28.73
CA SER A 675 8.72 -32.09 27.86
C SER A 675 9.49 -31.08 26.99
N PHE A 676 10.79 -31.31 26.80
CA PHE A 676 11.61 -30.54 25.86
C PHE A 676 11.63 -31.25 24.50
N SER A 677 11.40 -30.50 23.43
CA SER A 677 11.84 -30.85 22.07
C SER A 677 12.13 -29.54 21.34
N ASN A 678 13.37 -29.37 20.87
CA ASN A 678 13.77 -28.22 20.08
C ASN A 678 13.73 -28.64 18.60
N ASP A 679 12.87 -28.00 17.81
CA ASP A 679 12.83 -28.22 16.37
C ASP A 679 12.62 -26.90 15.60
N HIS A 680 12.96 -26.93 14.32
CA HIS A 680 12.82 -25.84 13.34
C HIS A 680 13.71 -24.61 13.56
N LEU A 681 15.01 -24.86 13.57
CA LEU A 681 15.97 -23.92 12.98
C LEU A 681 16.13 -24.23 11.47
N LEU A 682 15.86 -23.21 10.65
CA LEU A 682 16.34 -23.00 9.26
C LEU A 682 15.69 -23.73 8.07
N THR A 683 15.32 -22.92 7.08
CA THR A 683 15.58 -23.17 5.65
C THR A 683 15.35 -21.86 4.89
N SER A 684 16.33 -21.38 4.11
CA SER A 684 16.16 -20.14 3.32
C SER A 684 17.25 -19.92 2.26
N ALA A 685 16.94 -20.17 0.99
CA ALA A 685 17.65 -19.62 -0.15
C ALA A 685 16.96 -18.38 -0.76
N ALA A 686 17.60 -17.23 -0.56
CA ALA A 686 18.08 -16.35 -1.64
C ALA A 686 17.12 -15.85 -2.75
N ARG A 687 16.28 -14.85 -2.45
CA ARG A 687 15.87 -13.82 -3.45
C ARG A 687 16.97 -12.75 -3.60
N SER A 688 17.03 -12.08 -4.76
CA SER A 688 17.86 -10.89 -5.01
C SER A 688 17.10 -9.85 -5.86
N MET A 689 17.37 -8.55 -5.79
CA MET A 689 17.18 -7.64 -4.64
C MET A 689 17.17 -6.18 -5.14
N SER A 690 16.28 -5.33 -4.61
CA SER A 690 16.35 -3.86 -4.69
C SER A 690 15.56 -3.25 -3.51
N ALA A 691 15.85 -2.02 -3.04
CA ALA A 691 15.40 -1.50 -1.71
C ALA A 691 15.19 0.03 -1.63
N GLN A 692 15.51 0.85 -0.59
CA GLN A 692 16.51 0.80 0.50
C GLN A 692 15.93 0.72 1.94
N LYS A 693 16.81 0.56 2.94
CA LYS A 693 16.69 0.82 4.39
C LYS A 693 17.99 1.55 4.81
N GLU A 694 18.09 2.46 5.79
CA GLU A 694 17.14 3.06 6.74
C GLU A 694 17.77 4.38 7.27
N LEU A 695 17.36 4.98 8.40
CA LEU A 695 17.86 4.74 9.79
C LEU A 695 17.51 6.04 10.62
N LEU A 696 17.84 6.33 11.90
CA LEU A 696 17.89 5.66 13.23
C LEU A 696 18.92 6.31 14.22
N ALA A 697 18.48 6.62 15.46
CA ALA A 697 19.19 6.58 16.79
C ALA A 697 20.41 7.52 17.10
N GLU A 698 21.02 7.60 18.31
CA GLU A 698 20.61 7.47 19.76
C GLU A 698 21.71 8.12 20.68
N ALA A 699 21.40 8.83 21.79
CA ALA A 699 21.34 8.44 23.24
C ALA A 699 22.67 7.99 23.91
N ALA A 700 23.04 8.26 25.19
CA ALA A 700 22.52 9.08 26.32
C ALA A 700 23.72 9.62 27.17
N VAL A 701 23.62 10.41 28.26
CA VAL A 701 23.21 10.08 29.67
C VAL A 701 23.10 11.38 30.49
N GLU A 702 22.33 11.37 31.59
CA GLU A 702 22.01 12.52 32.48
C GLU A 702 23.11 12.94 33.48
N TYR A 703 23.10 14.23 33.88
CA TYR A 703 23.05 14.73 35.27
C TYR A 703 22.65 16.23 35.22
N GLY A 704 22.05 16.81 36.28
CA GLY A 704 21.33 18.10 36.19
C GLY A 704 21.70 19.19 37.21
N TYR A 705 20.77 20.17 37.33
CA TYR A 705 20.72 21.38 38.19
C TYR A 705 21.35 22.71 37.70
N ALA A 706 20.67 23.80 38.12
CA ALA A 706 21.07 25.23 38.20
C ALA A 706 21.04 26.14 36.94
N ASP A 707 19.96 26.92 36.86
CA ASP A 707 19.88 28.33 36.37
C ASP A 707 20.51 29.27 37.45
N PRO A 708 20.74 30.61 37.29
CA PRO A 708 20.39 31.53 36.18
C PRO A 708 21.48 32.58 35.79
N LYS A 709 21.06 33.63 35.05
CA LYS A 709 21.65 35.02 34.95
C LYS A 709 22.98 35.17 34.17
N GLU A 710 23.32 36.32 33.55
CA GLU A 710 22.62 37.55 33.09
C GLU A 710 23.62 38.38 32.22
N VAL A 711 23.14 39.40 31.46
CA VAL A 711 23.86 40.70 31.19
C VAL A 711 25.19 40.68 30.37
N VAL A 712 25.49 41.59 29.43
CA VAL A 712 24.73 42.63 28.69
C VAL A 712 25.63 43.23 27.56
N GLU A 713 25.05 43.74 26.46
CA GLU A 713 25.53 44.88 25.61
C GLU A 713 26.98 44.91 25.01
N SER A 714 27.37 45.80 24.07
CA SER A 714 26.69 46.79 23.20
C SER A 714 27.60 47.26 22.03
N THR A 715 27.01 47.90 21.00
CA THR A 715 27.62 48.97 20.11
C THR A 715 28.85 48.64 19.22
N SER A 716 29.14 49.33 18.08
CA SER A 716 28.39 50.30 17.25
C SER A 716 29.07 50.60 15.89
N SER A 717 28.26 50.94 14.87
CA SER A 717 28.43 51.99 13.82
C SER A 717 29.74 52.20 13.02
N GLY A 718 29.60 52.35 11.68
CA GLY A 718 30.57 52.98 10.75
C GLY A 718 30.54 52.31 9.34
N VAL A 719 30.23 52.89 8.16
CA VAL A 719 30.44 54.25 7.55
C VAL A 719 31.93 54.44 7.15
N THR A 720 32.37 54.60 5.88
CA THR A 720 31.72 54.83 4.55
C THR A 720 32.64 54.46 3.34
N GLU A 721 32.09 54.43 2.11
CA GLU A 721 32.73 54.79 0.79
C GLU A 721 33.94 53.95 0.26
N THR A 722 34.35 53.91 -1.03
CA THR A 722 33.75 54.26 -2.36
C THR A 722 34.46 53.53 -3.52
N SER A 723 33.78 53.35 -4.67
CA SER A 723 34.36 53.23 -6.05
C SER A 723 35.21 51.97 -6.38
N ALA A 724 35.42 51.55 -7.64
CA ALA A 724 34.69 51.80 -8.89
C ALA A 724 34.88 50.67 -9.93
N ALA A 725 33.96 50.64 -10.90
CA ALA A 725 33.76 49.70 -11.98
C ALA A 725 34.92 49.40 -12.96
N ALA A 726 34.82 48.24 -13.61
CA ALA A 726 35.22 48.02 -15.01
C ALA A 726 34.13 47.19 -15.73
N SER A 727 33.92 47.42 -17.03
CA SER A 727 32.91 46.71 -17.86
C SER A 727 33.56 45.56 -18.68
N VAL A 728 32.84 44.74 -19.45
CA VAL A 728 32.30 45.06 -20.79
C VAL A 728 31.16 44.07 -21.18
N ARG A 729 30.31 44.48 -22.13
CA ARG A 729 29.16 43.78 -22.74
C ARG A 729 29.61 42.68 -23.75
N GLU A 730 28.81 41.97 -24.56
CA GLU A 730 27.37 41.79 -24.87
C GLU A 730 27.27 40.34 -25.47
N SER A 731 26.18 39.68 -25.91
CA SER A 731 24.78 40.01 -26.26
C SER A 731 23.93 38.71 -26.26
N SER A 732 22.83 38.65 -27.03
CA SER A 732 22.11 37.43 -27.49
C SER A 732 21.46 37.76 -28.84
N PRO A 733 21.08 36.80 -29.74
CA PRO A 733 19.67 36.33 -29.74
C PRO A 733 19.30 34.96 -30.41
N ARG A 734 18.16 34.41 -29.98
CA ARG A 734 17.06 33.75 -30.76
C ARG A 734 17.28 32.55 -31.73
N SER A 735 16.84 31.38 -31.26
CA SER A 735 15.77 30.47 -31.80
C SER A 735 15.73 29.99 -33.27
N ALA A 736 15.61 28.66 -33.45
CA ALA A 736 14.79 28.02 -34.50
C ALA A 736 14.42 26.54 -34.21
N LEU A 737 13.27 26.09 -34.73
CA LEU A 737 12.78 24.72 -35.02
C LEU A 737 12.14 24.79 -36.43
N PRO A 738 11.77 23.70 -37.16
CA PRO A 738 11.69 22.27 -36.79
C PRO A 738 12.30 21.29 -37.84
N SER A 739 12.15 19.96 -37.66
CA SER A 739 11.73 18.95 -38.68
C SER A 739 12.07 17.48 -38.31
N SER A 740 11.47 16.51 -39.01
CA SER A 740 11.65 15.04 -38.94
C SER A 740 10.98 14.40 -40.20
N PRO A 741 11.03 13.07 -40.49
CA PRO A 741 11.86 11.97 -39.95
C PRO A 741 12.60 11.15 -41.06
N HIS A 742 13.36 10.10 -40.69
CA HIS A 742 13.75 8.86 -41.42
C HIS A 742 15.13 8.36 -40.90
N PHE A 743 15.56 7.09 -40.97
CA PHE A 743 14.96 5.75 -40.72
C PHE A 743 16.14 4.73 -40.79
N LEU A 744 16.15 3.65 -39.98
CA LEU A 744 17.24 2.63 -39.84
C LEU A 744 18.54 3.16 -39.16
N ASP A 745 19.35 2.36 -38.44
CA ASP A 745 19.32 0.91 -38.20
C ASP A 745 19.74 0.46 -36.76
N SER A 746 19.36 -0.77 -36.42
CA SER A 746 19.77 -1.71 -35.36
C SER A 746 20.82 -1.32 -34.27
N ARG A 747 20.32 -1.05 -33.05
CA ARG A 747 20.57 -1.87 -31.83
C ARG A 747 19.72 -1.41 -30.64
N PHE A 748 19.09 -2.37 -29.93
CA PHE A 748 18.38 -2.08 -28.69
C PHE A 748 19.37 -1.88 -27.54
N HIS A 749 19.51 -0.63 -27.08
CA HIS A 749 19.92 -0.33 -25.71
C HIS A 749 18.66 -0.31 -24.84
N GLU A 750 18.68 -1.03 -23.72
CA GLU A 750 17.72 -0.79 -22.63
C GLU A 750 18.16 0.50 -21.92
N GLU A 751 17.41 1.59 -22.07
CA GLU A 751 17.58 2.76 -21.20
C GLU A 751 17.00 2.42 -19.80
N PRO A 752 17.80 2.48 -18.73
CA PRO A 752 17.27 2.29 -17.39
C PRO A 752 16.41 3.50 -17.01
N VAL A 753 15.19 3.26 -16.52
CA VAL A 753 14.30 4.34 -16.04
C VAL A 753 14.89 4.97 -14.79
N THR A 754 15.61 6.07 -14.95
CA THR A 754 16.26 6.81 -13.87
C THR A 754 15.22 7.60 -13.06
N PHE A 755 14.90 7.11 -11.88
CA PHE A 755 14.18 7.90 -10.88
C PHE A 755 15.14 8.92 -10.23
N GLU A 756 14.83 10.21 -10.33
CA GLU A 756 15.54 11.27 -9.62
C GLU A 756 15.19 11.27 -8.12
N VAL A 757 15.85 10.40 -7.36
CA VAL A 757 15.68 10.30 -5.90
C VAL A 757 16.57 11.34 -5.21
N TYR A 758 16.03 12.55 -5.01
CA TYR A 758 16.68 13.57 -4.19
C TYR A 758 16.70 13.19 -2.70
N SER A 759 17.88 13.21 -2.08
CA SER A 759 18.00 13.22 -0.61
C SER A 759 17.50 14.56 -0.06
N PRO A 760 16.50 14.60 0.84
CA PRO A 760 16.03 15.87 1.42
C PRO A 760 17.07 16.55 2.33
N ASP A 761 17.90 15.75 2.99
CA ASP A 761 19.03 16.23 3.79
C ASP A 761 20.29 16.30 2.93
N ARG A 762 20.99 17.45 2.96
CA ARG A 762 22.38 17.53 2.49
C ARG A 762 23.29 16.78 3.48
N LEU A 763 24.28 16.04 2.97
CA LEU A 763 25.23 15.31 3.78
C LEU A 763 26.27 16.26 4.41
N VAL A 764 26.03 16.69 5.66
CA VAL A 764 26.87 17.66 6.42
C VAL A 764 28.05 17.00 7.18
N GLY A 765 28.27 15.71 6.97
CA GLY A 765 29.28 14.90 7.66
C GLY A 765 30.68 14.93 7.07
N GLU A 766 31.57 14.19 7.73
CA GLU A 766 32.97 14.05 7.31
C GLU A 766 33.10 12.89 6.30
N LEU A 767 33.39 13.21 5.04
CA LEU A 767 33.78 12.25 4.00
C LEU A 767 35.30 12.05 4.05
N ILE A 768 35.75 10.83 4.37
CA ILE A 768 37.17 10.49 4.55
C ILE A 768 37.57 9.48 3.47
N PHE A 769 38.47 9.90 2.59
CA PHE A 769 39.09 9.05 1.59
C PHE A 769 40.14 8.10 2.21
N LEU A 770 40.23 6.89 1.66
CA LEU A 770 41.15 5.82 2.06
C LEU A 770 42.31 5.66 1.07
N ASP A 771 42.15 6.16 -0.15
CA ASP A 771 43.23 6.42 -1.11
C ASP A 771 42.96 7.71 -1.90
N ASN A 772 44.00 8.27 -2.51
CA ASN A 772 43.94 9.57 -3.19
C ASN A 772 43.54 9.46 -4.68
N THR A 773 43.06 8.29 -5.16
CA THR A 773 42.81 8.08 -6.60
C THR A 773 41.45 8.55 -7.08
N LEU A 774 40.56 8.91 -6.15
CA LEU A 774 39.23 9.42 -6.42
C LEU A 774 38.93 10.58 -5.47
N VAL A 775 38.36 11.67 -5.99
CA VAL A 775 38.01 12.87 -5.20
C VAL A 775 36.61 13.35 -5.63
N PHE A 776 35.74 13.51 -4.65
CA PHE A 776 34.40 14.11 -4.76
C PHE A 776 33.98 14.63 -3.38
N THR A 777 32.98 15.49 -3.31
CA THR A 777 32.46 16.05 -2.04
C THR A 777 31.31 15.22 -1.47
N ALA A 778 31.00 15.40 -0.18
CA ALA A 778 29.79 14.82 0.41
C ALA A 778 28.51 15.36 -0.27
N GLU A 779 28.55 16.57 -0.83
CA GLU A 779 27.43 17.12 -1.59
C GLU A 779 27.26 16.43 -2.95
N ASP A 780 28.34 16.14 -3.68
CA ASP A 780 28.30 15.36 -4.94
C ASP A 780 27.71 13.97 -4.71
N LEU A 781 28.08 13.32 -3.60
CA LEU A 781 27.54 12.02 -3.18
C LEU A 781 26.04 12.12 -2.82
N SER A 782 25.60 13.21 -2.18
CA SER A 782 24.19 13.41 -1.82
C SER A 782 23.28 13.72 -3.02
N ARG A 783 23.87 14.18 -4.13
CA ARG A 783 23.19 14.54 -5.39
C ARG A 783 23.26 13.41 -6.44
N ALA A 784 24.03 12.35 -6.18
CA ALA A 784 24.20 11.24 -7.10
C ALA A 784 22.93 10.39 -7.19
N PRO A 785 22.32 10.17 -8.37
CA PRO A 785 21.22 9.22 -8.51
C PRO A 785 21.67 7.82 -8.07
N ALA A 786 20.88 7.21 -7.19
CA ALA A 786 21.23 5.99 -6.47
C ALA A 786 20.20 4.88 -6.71
N GLU A 787 20.59 3.89 -7.51
CA GLU A 787 19.88 2.61 -7.62
C GLU A 787 20.27 1.70 -6.44
N VAL A 788 19.48 0.66 -6.16
CA VAL A 788 19.82 -0.31 -5.11
C VAL A 788 20.30 -1.64 -5.67
N LEU A 789 21.37 -2.17 -5.07
CA LEU A 789 21.91 -3.50 -5.32
C LEU A 789 21.46 -4.55 -4.28
N GLY A 790 21.25 -4.20 -3.00
CA GLY A 790 20.62 -5.13 -2.05
C GLY A 790 20.75 -4.87 -0.55
N ARG A 791 19.97 -5.62 0.26
CA ARG A 791 19.91 -5.57 1.73
C ARG A 791 20.74 -6.69 2.35
N SER A 792 21.40 -6.41 3.47
CA SER A 792 22.18 -7.35 4.29
C SER A 792 22.00 -7.06 5.78
N SER A 793 22.42 -7.96 6.67
CA SER A 793 22.39 -7.73 8.12
C SER A 793 23.16 -6.47 8.54
N HIS A 794 24.26 -6.16 7.84
CA HIS A 794 25.09 -4.98 8.04
C HIS A 794 24.46 -3.65 7.58
N GLY A 795 23.33 -3.68 6.86
CA GLY A 795 22.76 -2.53 6.16
C GLY A 795 22.59 -2.77 4.67
N THR A 796 22.45 -1.71 3.88
CA THR A 796 21.96 -1.77 2.50
C THR A 796 22.91 -1.12 1.50
N THR A 797 23.04 -1.69 0.31
CA THR A 797 24.03 -1.30 -0.71
C THR A 797 23.36 -0.66 -1.92
N TYR A 798 23.75 0.59 -2.23
CA TYR A 798 23.40 1.32 -3.45
C TYR A 798 24.48 1.18 -4.54
N LYS A 799 24.06 1.46 -5.78
CA LYS A 799 24.87 1.86 -6.94
C LYS A 799 24.58 3.33 -7.20
N ALA A 800 25.56 4.20 -6.95
CA ALA A 800 25.43 5.65 -7.13
C ALA A 800 26.27 6.12 -8.31
N ALA A 801 25.71 6.92 -9.22
CA ALA A 801 26.45 7.54 -10.32
C ALA A 801 26.78 9.00 -9.99
N LEU A 802 28.06 9.34 -9.86
CA LEU A 802 28.49 10.72 -9.66
C LEU A 802 28.31 11.54 -10.95
N GLN A 803 28.19 12.86 -10.82
CA GLN A 803 28.11 13.79 -11.96
C GLN A 803 29.34 13.74 -12.88
N SER A 804 30.47 13.21 -12.39
CA SER A 804 31.68 12.91 -13.17
C SER A 804 31.57 11.66 -14.06
N GLY A 805 30.43 10.97 -14.07
CA GLY A 805 30.24 9.69 -14.75
C GLY A 805 30.84 8.48 -14.02
N HIS A 806 31.52 8.69 -12.88
CA HIS A 806 32.09 7.61 -12.10
C HIS A 806 31.02 6.92 -11.23
N VAL A 807 30.92 5.59 -11.34
CA VAL A 807 29.89 4.79 -10.65
C VAL A 807 30.50 4.09 -9.43
N LEU A 808 29.79 4.18 -8.30
CA LEU A 808 30.24 3.72 -6.99
C LEU A 808 29.27 2.75 -6.35
N THR A 809 29.82 1.81 -5.57
CA THR A 809 29.07 1.02 -4.59
C THR A 809 29.04 1.79 -3.27
N VAL A 810 27.85 2.13 -2.77
CA VAL A 810 27.69 2.88 -1.51
C VAL A 810 26.89 2.04 -0.52
N LYS A 811 27.56 1.47 0.48
CA LYS A 811 26.94 0.65 1.52
C LYS A 811 26.61 1.48 2.76
N TRP A 812 25.32 1.70 2.97
CA TRP A 812 24.75 2.40 4.13
C TRP A 812 24.58 1.40 5.28
N LEU A 813 25.36 1.57 6.36
CA LEU A 813 25.44 0.63 7.48
C LEU A 813 24.27 0.78 8.45
N ARG A 814 23.93 -0.30 9.17
CA ARG A 814 22.83 -0.36 10.16
C ARG A 814 23.26 0.09 11.56
N VAL A 815 22.41 0.89 12.24
CA VAL A 815 22.66 1.45 13.58
C VAL A 815 22.46 0.44 14.69
N GLY A 816 23.07 0.70 15.86
CA GLY A 816 23.32 -0.28 16.92
C GLY A 816 24.39 -1.33 16.56
N LEU A 817 24.70 -1.49 15.27
CA LEU A 817 25.64 -2.49 14.77
C LEU A 817 27.03 -1.94 14.44
N VAL A 818 27.28 -0.63 14.45
CA VAL A 818 28.57 0.00 14.11
C VAL A 818 29.30 0.49 15.39
N LYS A 819 30.63 0.35 15.44
CA LYS A 819 31.45 0.87 16.55
C LYS A 819 31.62 2.39 16.52
N HIS A 820 31.93 2.99 17.67
CA HIS A 820 32.23 4.43 17.79
C HIS A 820 33.35 4.90 16.85
N LYS A 821 33.27 6.18 16.42
CA LYS A 821 34.09 6.80 15.35
C LYS A 821 35.58 6.47 15.42
N LYS A 822 36.18 6.51 16.61
CA LYS A 822 37.62 6.31 16.82
C LYS A 822 38.09 4.88 16.49
N GLU A 823 37.33 3.87 16.89
CA GLU A 823 37.61 2.47 16.54
C GLU A 823 37.30 2.17 15.07
N PHE A 824 36.14 2.65 14.59
CA PHE A 824 35.74 2.51 13.19
C PHE A 824 36.82 3.06 12.25
N THR A 825 37.26 4.30 12.49
CA THR A 825 38.30 4.99 11.70
C THR A 825 39.64 4.25 11.73
N LYS A 826 40.01 3.66 12.87
CA LYS A 826 41.26 2.88 13.00
C LYS A 826 41.21 1.59 12.18
N GLU A 827 40.13 0.83 12.29
CA GLU A 827 40.00 -0.43 11.54
C GLU A 827 39.81 -0.18 10.05
N ILE A 828 38.97 0.77 9.65
CA ILE A 828 38.69 1.01 8.22
C ILE A 828 39.88 1.61 7.47
N LYS A 829 40.69 2.48 8.11
CA LYS A 829 41.96 2.94 7.53
C LYS A 829 42.95 1.79 7.33
N ARG A 830 42.95 0.78 8.20
CA ARG A 830 43.75 -0.45 8.01
C ARG A 830 43.23 -1.29 6.83
N ILE A 831 41.91 -1.50 6.76
CA ILE A 831 41.26 -2.31 5.72
C ILE A 831 41.30 -1.64 4.33
N GLY A 832 41.33 -0.31 4.26
CA GLY A 832 41.50 0.45 3.00
C GLY A 832 42.84 0.23 2.29
N THR A 833 43.88 -0.23 3.01
CA THR A 833 45.19 -0.59 2.43
C THR A 833 45.18 -1.90 1.62
N ILE A 834 44.03 -2.56 1.53
CA ILE A 834 43.87 -3.86 0.85
C ILE A 834 43.61 -3.60 -0.64
N LYS A 835 44.68 -3.73 -1.44
CA LYS A 835 44.68 -3.73 -2.91
C LYS A 835 45.03 -5.14 -3.41
N HIS A 836 44.15 -5.74 -4.21
CA HIS A 836 44.33 -7.06 -4.84
C HIS A 836 43.45 -7.11 -6.10
N PRO A 837 43.89 -7.70 -7.24
CA PRO A 837 43.14 -7.66 -8.50
C PRO A 837 41.70 -8.22 -8.42
N ASN A 838 41.46 -9.13 -7.49
CA ASN A 838 40.18 -9.82 -7.30
C ASN A 838 39.45 -9.46 -5.98
N ILE A 839 39.88 -8.43 -5.25
CA ILE A 839 39.18 -7.91 -4.05
C ILE A 839 38.87 -6.42 -4.26
N ILE A 840 37.62 -6.02 -4.06
CA ILE A 840 37.17 -4.66 -4.36
C ILE A 840 37.55 -3.71 -3.22
N SER A 841 38.53 -2.84 -3.46
CA SER A 841 39.00 -1.89 -2.45
C SER A 841 37.93 -0.91 -1.99
N TRP A 842 37.80 -0.77 -0.67
CA TRP A 842 37.15 0.40 -0.07
C TRP A 842 37.92 1.68 -0.43
N ARG A 843 37.21 2.70 -0.93
CA ARG A 843 37.75 3.98 -1.41
C ARG A 843 37.58 5.12 -0.42
N ALA A 844 36.44 5.16 0.27
CA ALA A 844 36.12 6.20 1.24
C ALA A 844 35.10 5.69 2.26
N PHE A 845 34.90 6.46 3.33
CA PHE A 845 33.75 6.33 4.21
C PHE A 845 33.22 7.70 4.62
N TYR A 846 31.93 7.78 4.90
CA TYR A 846 31.27 9.00 5.36
C TYR A 846 30.72 8.82 6.77
N TRP A 847 30.98 9.80 7.62
CA TRP A 847 30.55 9.84 9.01
C TRP A 847 29.76 11.14 9.29
N GLY A 848 28.43 11.05 9.18
CA GLY A 848 27.52 12.16 9.46
C GLY A 848 27.20 12.40 10.94
N PRO A 849 26.53 13.52 11.24
CA PRO A 849 26.21 13.92 12.62
C PRO A 849 25.24 12.95 13.31
N LYS A 850 24.19 12.51 12.60
CA LYS A 850 23.20 11.53 13.11
C LYS A 850 23.81 10.12 13.12
N GLU A 851 23.43 9.20 14.02
CA GLU A 851 24.04 7.85 14.02
C GLU A 851 23.74 7.07 12.73
N GLN A 852 22.58 7.33 12.14
CA GLN A 852 22.15 6.81 10.85
C GLN A 852 23.12 7.02 9.68
N GLU A 853 23.95 8.06 9.73
CA GLU A 853 24.75 8.50 8.60
C GLU A 853 26.13 7.82 8.57
N ARG A 854 26.16 6.52 8.28
CA ARG A 854 27.39 5.70 8.24
C ARG A 854 27.48 4.99 6.89
N LEU A 855 28.29 5.52 5.98
CA LEU A 855 28.45 4.94 4.63
C LEU A 855 29.87 4.41 4.45
N ILE A 856 30.01 3.28 3.77
CA ILE A 856 31.28 2.86 3.17
C ILE A 856 31.14 2.87 1.66
N ILE A 857 32.18 3.31 0.97
CA ILE A 857 32.19 3.56 -0.46
C ILE A 857 33.31 2.73 -1.09
N SER A 858 32.99 2.01 -2.16
CA SER A 858 33.94 1.26 -2.99
C SER A 858 33.59 1.39 -4.47
N ASP A 859 34.46 0.91 -5.35
CA ASP A 859 34.20 0.93 -6.80
C ASP A 859 32.90 0.16 -7.14
N TYR A 860 32.18 0.59 -8.18
CA TYR A 860 31.10 -0.23 -8.72
C TYR A 860 31.65 -1.38 -9.57
N VAL A 861 31.06 -2.57 -9.40
CA VAL A 861 31.43 -3.78 -10.14
C VAL A 861 30.37 -4.04 -11.19
N ASN A 862 30.72 -3.88 -12.47
CA ASN A 862 29.85 -4.29 -13.57
C ASN A 862 29.99 -5.81 -13.81
N GLY A 863 29.14 -6.59 -13.16
CA GLY A 863 29.11 -8.05 -13.21
C GLY A 863 28.02 -8.61 -12.30
N ASP A 864 27.74 -9.90 -12.41
CA ASP A 864 26.66 -10.58 -11.67
C ASP A 864 27.22 -11.51 -10.58
N SER A 865 26.46 -11.67 -9.49
CA SER A 865 26.89 -12.53 -8.39
C SER A 865 26.91 -14.02 -8.76
N LEU A 866 27.85 -14.80 -8.22
CA LEU A 866 27.98 -16.24 -8.42
C LEU A 866 26.68 -16.98 -8.07
N ALA A 867 25.89 -16.47 -7.12
CA ALA A 867 24.56 -16.99 -6.79
C ALA A 867 23.61 -17.06 -7.99
N LEU A 868 23.68 -16.10 -8.93
CA LEU A 868 22.84 -16.10 -10.12
C LEU A 868 23.27 -17.17 -11.12
N TYR A 869 24.58 -17.30 -11.38
CA TYR A 869 25.12 -18.35 -12.26
C TYR A 869 24.87 -19.78 -11.74
N LEU A 870 24.66 -19.95 -10.43
CA LEU A 870 24.28 -21.22 -9.83
C LEU A 870 22.76 -21.43 -9.83
N TYR A 871 21.97 -20.49 -9.30
CA TYR A 871 20.56 -20.74 -8.95
C TYR A 871 19.53 -20.15 -9.91
N GLU A 872 19.91 -19.22 -10.79
CA GLU A 872 19.00 -18.73 -11.82
C GLU A 872 18.71 -19.85 -12.82
N SER A 873 17.43 -20.00 -13.17
CA SER A 873 16.93 -21.13 -13.96
C SER A 873 16.39 -20.71 -15.33
N THR A 874 16.38 -19.40 -15.65
CA THR A 874 16.06 -18.86 -16.99
C THR A 874 17.19 -19.12 -18.00
N PRO A 875 17.06 -20.09 -18.94
CA PRO A 875 18.21 -20.57 -19.74
C PRO A 875 18.67 -19.60 -20.84
N ARG A 876 17.93 -18.50 -21.06
CA ARG A 876 18.27 -17.43 -22.01
C ARG A 876 19.12 -16.32 -21.38
N ARG A 877 19.35 -16.30 -20.05
CA ARG A 877 19.97 -15.15 -19.34
C ARG A 877 21.41 -15.37 -18.89
N TYR A 878 21.75 -16.57 -18.39
CA TYR A 878 23.10 -16.89 -17.93
C TYR A 878 23.63 -18.17 -18.59
N SER A 879 24.89 -18.12 -19.03
CA SER A 879 25.63 -19.31 -19.44
C SER A 879 25.97 -20.16 -18.22
N ARG A 880 25.83 -21.48 -18.34
CA ARG A 880 26.24 -22.44 -17.31
C ARG A 880 27.76 -22.42 -17.18
N LEU A 881 28.27 -22.34 -15.95
CA LEU A 881 29.72 -22.37 -15.70
C LEU A 881 30.28 -23.77 -16.04
N SER A 882 31.32 -23.84 -16.88
CA SER A 882 32.04 -25.08 -17.19
C SER A 882 32.94 -25.54 -16.03
N VAL A 883 33.44 -26.78 -16.11
CA VAL A 883 34.39 -27.35 -15.12
C VAL A 883 35.61 -26.43 -14.96
N CYS A 884 36.25 -26.05 -16.07
CA CYS A 884 37.40 -25.16 -16.09
C CYS A 884 37.10 -23.76 -15.52
N GLN A 885 35.90 -23.21 -15.75
CA GLN A 885 35.47 -21.94 -15.17
C GLN A 885 35.28 -22.06 -13.65
N ARG A 886 34.67 -23.14 -13.16
CA ARG A 886 34.47 -23.40 -11.72
C ARG A 886 35.81 -23.62 -11.01
N LEU A 887 36.74 -24.33 -11.63
CA LEU A 887 38.13 -24.47 -11.14
C LEU A 887 38.84 -23.11 -11.07
N LYS A 888 38.79 -22.29 -12.13
CA LYS A 888 39.36 -20.93 -12.15
C LYS A 888 38.78 -20.07 -11.03
N ILE A 889 37.45 -20.07 -10.85
CA ILE A 889 36.77 -19.30 -9.81
C ILE A 889 37.22 -19.78 -8.41
N ALA A 890 37.31 -21.10 -8.17
CA ALA A 890 37.81 -21.64 -6.92
C ALA A 890 39.26 -21.23 -6.63
N ILE A 891 40.15 -21.31 -7.62
CA ILE A 891 41.55 -20.90 -7.52
C ILE A 891 41.67 -19.40 -7.21
N ASP A 892 40.99 -18.53 -7.97
CA ASP A 892 41.09 -17.07 -7.81
C ASP A 892 40.48 -16.60 -6.48
N LEU A 893 39.44 -17.29 -5.97
CA LEU A 893 38.91 -17.08 -4.62
C LEU A 893 39.86 -17.56 -3.52
N ALA A 894 40.51 -18.73 -3.69
CA ALA A 894 41.49 -19.23 -2.73
C ALA A 894 42.68 -18.27 -2.62
N ARG A 895 43.16 -17.71 -3.73
CA ARG A 895 44.18 -16.63 -3.77
C ARG A 895 43.74 -15.38 -2.99
N CYS A 896 42.51 -14.91 -3.18
CA CYS A 896 41.97 -13.77 -2.41
C CYS A 896 41.99 -14.03 -0.89
N LEU A 897 41.56 -15.21 -0.47
CA LEU A 897 41.47 -15.58 0.94
C LEU A 897 42.87 -15.84 1.53
N GLN A 898 43.78 -16.43 0.77
CA GLN A 898 45.20 -16.60 1.12
C GLN A 898 45.87 -15.23 1.37
N PHE A 899 45.67 -14.26 0.48
CA PHE A 899 46.14 -12.87 0.62
C PHE A 899 45.59 -12.20 1.90
N LEU A 900 44.27 -12.30 2.13
CA LEU A 900 43.63 -11.75 3.34
C LEU A 900 44.17 -12.40 4.62
N HIS A 901 44.29 -13.74 4.65
CA HIS A 901 44.74 -14.49 5.83
C HIS A 901 46.22 -14.28 6.12
N HIS A 902 47.09 -14.39 5.11
CA HIS A 902 48.53 -14.45 5.28
C HIS A 902 49.20 -13.08 5.25
N GLU A 903 48.89 -12.23 4.26
CA GLU A 903 49.53 -10.91 4.11
C GLU A 903 48.83 -9.81 4.91
N LYS A 904 47.51 -9.92 5.14
CA LYS A 904 46.72 -8.89 5.83
C LYS A 904 46.29 -9.29 7.25
N GLY A 905 46.51 -10.54 7.65
CA GLY A 905 46.16 -11.05 8.99
C GLY A 905 44.67 -10.89 9.33
N LEU A 906 43.80 -11.04 8.32
CA LEU A 906 42.39 -10.66 8.38
C LEU A 906 41.49 -11.76 7.79
N PRO A 907 40.51 -12.30 8.54
CA PRO A 907 39.48 -13.12 7.95
C PRO A 907 38.48 -12.27 7.17
N HIS A 908 37.88 -12.84 6.13
CA HIS A 908 36.76 -12.23 5.42
C HIS A 908 35.52 -12.22 6.31
N GLY A 909 35.18 -13.38 6.87
CA GLY A 909 34.11 -13.62 7.83
C GLY A 909 32.68 -13.53 7.28
N ASN A 910 32.50 -13.41 5.98
CA ASN A 910 31.21 -13.18 5.32
C ASN A 910 31.21 -13.72 3.88
N LEU A 911 31.85 -14.88 3.69
CA LEU A 911 32.03 -15.50 2.37
C LEU A 911 30.79 -16.31 2.00
N LYS A 912 30.23 -16.04 0.81
CA LYS A 912 29.06 -16.70 0.21
C LYS A 912 28.88 -16.27 -1.26
N PRO A 913 28.12 -16.98 -2.11
CA PRO A 913 28.02 -16.67 -3.55
C PRO A 913 27.44 -15.29 -3.87
N THR A 914 26.61 -14.70 -2.99
CA THR A 914 26.09 -13.34 -3.17
C THR A 914 27.15 -12.25 -3.02
N ASN A 915 28.31 -12.59 -2.46
CA ASN A 915 29.40 -11.66 -2.16
C ASN A 915 30.61 -11.87 -3.10
N ILE A 916 30.40 -12.64 -4.18
CA ILE A 916 31.37 -12.98 -5.20
C ILE A 916 30.77 -12.57 -6.54
N PHE A 917 31.31 -11.55 -7.19
CA PHE A 917 30.82 -11.03 -8.47
C PHE A 917 31.70 -11.52 -9.61
N LEU A 918 31.13 -12.13 -10.65
CA LEU A 918 31.86 -12.55 -11.84
C LEU A 918 31.89 -11.40 -12.85
N THR A 919 33.09 -11.08 -13.34
CA THR A 919 33.33 -9.92 -14.21
C THR A 919 34.12 -10.29 -15.45
N GLY A 920 33.87 -9.56 -16.54
CA GLY A 920 34.54 -9.76 -17.83
C GLY A 920 34.08 -11.04 -18.58
N PRO A 921 34.49 -11.21 -19.84
CA PRO A 921 34.19 -12.41 -20.63
C PRO A 921 34.89 -13.67 -20.08
N ASP A 922 35.92 -13.49 -19.25
CA ASP A 922 36.68 -14.54 -18.57
C ASP A 922 36.11 -14.94 -17.20
N LEU A 923 35.00 -14.33 -16.78
CA LEU A 923 34.30 -14.56 -15.51
C LEU A 923 35.23 -14.49 -14.27
N SER A 924 36.18 -13.54 -14.27
CA SER A 924 37.08 -13.33 -13.14
C SER A 924 36.30 -12.87 -11.89
N PRO A 925 36.43 -13.58 -10.75
CA PRO A 925 35.69 -13.24 -9.54
C PRO A 925 36.22 -11.96 -8.87
N LYS A 926 35.31 -11.21 -8.28
CA LYS A 926 35.55 -10.01 -7.46
C LYS A 926 34.88 -10.19 -6.10
N LEU A 927 35.68 -10.13 -5.05
CA LEU A 927 35.26 -10.39 -3.67
C LEU A 927 34.90 -9.09 -2.95
N VAL A 928 33.71 -9.04 -2.35
CA VAL A 928 33.14 -7.86 -1.66
C VAL A 928 32.72 -8.18 -0.23
N ASP A 929 32.36 -7.16 0.57
CA ASP A 929 31.83 -7.33 1.93
C ASP A 929 32.78 -8.09 2.90
N TYR A 930 34.08 -7.95 2.68
CA TYR A 930 35.14 -8.51 3.53
C TYR A 930 35.38 -7.66 4.79
N CYS A 931 35.77 -8.33 5.88
CA CYS A 931 36.22 -7.73 7.14
C CYS A 931 35.20 -6.83 7.88
N LEU A 932 33.93 -6.79 7.49
CA LEU A 932 32.89 -5.93 8.12
C LEU A 932 32.85 -6.07 9.64
N HIS A 933 33.02 -7.30 10.13
CA HIS A 933 33.06 -7.67 11.54
C HIS A 933 34.08 -6.87 12.39
N ARG A 934 35.11 -6.27 11.78
CA ARG A 934 36.15 -5.50 12.50
C ARG A 934 35.61 -4.21 13.10
N PHE A 935 34.65 -3.58 12.42
CA PHE A 935 34.09 -2.27 12.76
C PHE A 935 32.62 -2.31 13.20
N THR A 936 32.07 -3.51 13.39
CA THR A 936 30.74 -3.72 13.99
C THR A 936 30.78 -3.99 15.50
N THR A 937 29.67 -3.77 16.19
CA THR A 937 29.48 -4.14 17.60
C THR A 937 29.41 -5.67 17.78
N PRO A 938 29.64 -6.23 18.98
CA PRO A 938 29.52 -7.67 19.23
C PRO A 938 28.15 -8.24 18.84
N SER A 939 27.07 -7.47 19.03
CA SER A 939 25.71 -7.83 18.62
C SER A 939 25.60 -7.98 17.10
N GLY A 940 26.19 -7.06 16.33
CA GLY A 940 26.23 -7.16 14.86
C GLY A 940 27.06 -8.34 14.35
N ILE A 941 28.11 -8.74 15.08
CA ILE A 941 28.93 -9.92 14.74
C ILE A 941 28.14 -11.21 15.04
N ALA A 942 27.40 -11.26 16.15
CA ALA A 942 26.49 -12.36 16.45
C ALA A 942 25.37 -12.48 15.41
N GLU A 943 24.75 -11.36 15.01
CA GLU A 943 23.73 -11.34 13.94
C GLU A 943 24.32 -11.78 12.59
N GLN A 944 25.52 -11.33 12.22
CA GLN A 944 26.24 -11.78 11.03
C GLN A 944 26.45 -13.30 11.02
N ILE A 945 26.92 -13.87 12.14
CA ILE A 945 27.21 -15.31 12.24
C ILE A 945 25.91 -16.14 12.30
N LEU A 946 24.84 -15.62 12.90
CA LEU A 946 23.51 -16.24 12.85
C LEU A 946 22.97 -16.29 11.41
N ASN A 947 23.11 -15.20 10.65
CA ASN A 947 22.71 -15.14 9.23
C ASN A 947 23.55 -16.08 8.35
N LEU A 948 24.85 -16.21 8.60
CA LEU A 948 25.67 -17.24 7.92
C LEU A 948 25.25 -18.66 8.30
N GLY A 949 24.75 -18.86 9.52
CA GLY A 949 24.12 -20.12 9.94
C GLY A 949 22.87 -20.42 9.13
N ALA A 950 21.98 -19.43 8.98
CA ALA A 950 20.75 -19.55 8.21
C ALA A 950 20.94 -19.85 6.70
N LEU A 951 22.15 -19.66 6.19
CA LEU A 951 22.53 -19.87 4.80
C LEU A 951 23.53 -21.05 4.62
N GLY A 952 23.80 -21.84 5.67
CA GLY A 952 24.71 -23.00 5.61
C GLY A 952 26.22 -22.69 5.65
N TYR A 953 26.64 -21.43 5.59
CA TYR A 953 28.06 -21.02 5.54
C TYR A 953 28.75 -20.90 6.90
N ARG A 954 28.04 -21.06 8.02
CA ARG A 954 28.63 -20.97 9.38
C ARG A 954 29.35 -22.26 9.77
N ALA A 955 30.66 -22.15 9.98
CA ALA A 955 31.48 -23.23 10.53
C ALA A 955 30.96 -23.73 11.91
N PRO A 956 30.89 -25.06 12.15
CA PRO A 956 30.27 -25.64 13.34
C PRO A 956 30.78 -25.11 14.70
N GLU A 957 32.07 -24.80 14.84
CA GLU A 957 32.65 -24.28 16.08
C GLU A 957 32.07 -22.91 16.51
N LEU A 958 31.52 -22.15 15.55
CA LEU A 958 30.87 -20.86 15.80
C LEU A 958 29.43 -21.02 16.31
N ALA A 959 28.85 -22.22 16.30
CA ALA A 959 27.49 -22.46 16.78
C ALA A 959 27.39 -22.44 18.32
N ASN A 960 28.39 -23.00 19.01
CA ASN A 960 28.37 -23.23 20.46
C ASN A 960 29.17 -22.18 21.26
N THR A 961 29.68 -21.14 20.59
CA THR A 961 30.56 -20.13 21.19
C THR A 961 29.76 -18.91 21.63
N ALA A 962 29.75 -18.59 22.93
CA ALA A 962 28.97 -17.49 23.52
C ALA A 962 29.36 -16.05 23.05
N LYS A 963 30.53 -15.90 22.42
CA LYS A 963 30.98 -14.67 21.73
C LYS A 963 31.61 -15.06 20.40
N PRO A 964 30.81 -15.45 19.39
CA PRO A 964 31.34 -16.05 18.17
C PRO A 964 32.01 -14.96 17.33
N MET A 965 33.17 -15.28 16.74
CA MET A 965 34.01 -14.34 15.99
C MET A 965 34.48 -14.99 14.69
N PRO A 966 34.53 -14.26 13.56
CA PRO A 966 35.10 -14.78 12.33
C PRO A 966 36.57 -15.18 12.48
N SER A 967 36.96 -16.29 11.84
CA SER A 967 38.30 -16.87 11.92
C SER A 967 38.75 -17.37 10.56
N PHE A 968 40.07 -17.54 10.38
CA PHE A 968 40.64 -18.10 9.15
C PHE A 968 40.08 -19.50 8.84
N LYS A 969 39.83 -20.32 9.87
CA LYS A 969 39.22 -21.65 9.73
C LYS A 969 37.73 -21.61 9.40
N GLY A 970 37.03 -20.54 9.80
CA GLY A 970 35.65 -20.26 9.39
C GLY A 970 35.55 -19.88 7.92
N ASP A 971 36.49 -19.09 7.41
CA ASP A 971 36.57 -18.79 5.97
C ASP A 971 36.92 -20.02 5.13
N VAL A 972 37.81 -20.90 5.62
CA VAL A 972 38.11 -22.20 4.97
C VAL A 972 36.84 -23.05 4.87
N TYR A 973 36.05 -23.13 5.93
CA TYR A 973 34.76 -23.85 5.91
C TYR A 973 33.80 -23.25 4.88
N ALA A 974 33.55 -21.93 4.94
CA ALA A 974 32.65 -21.26 4.02
C ALA A 974 33.12 -21.36 2.56
N PHE A 975 34.42 -21.37 2.30
CA PHE A 975 35.00 -21.63 0.99
C PHE A 975 34.70 -23.07 0.52
N GLY A 976 34.87 -24.07 1.38
CA GLY A 976 34.49 -25.45 1.11
C GLY A 976 33.01 -25.57 0.71
N VAL A 977 32.11 -24.92 1.46
CA VAL A 977 30.68 -24.88 1.14
C VAL A 977 30.42 -24.22 -0.22
N VAL A 978 31.04 -23.07 -0.53
CA VAL A 978 30.89 -22.41 -1.85
C VAL A 978 31.40 -23.30 -3.00
N VAL A 979 32.46 -24.09 -2.79
CA VAL A 979 32.91 -25.07 -3.80
C VAL A 979 31.92 -26.24 -3.93
N LEU A 980 31.31 -26.71 -2.84
CA LEU A 980 30.24 -27.72 -2.91
C LEU A 980 28.99 -27.20 -3.64
N GLU A 981 28.62 -25.93 -3.46
CA GLU A 981 27.56 -25.29 -4.25
C GLU A 981 27.94 -25.20 -5.74
N MET A 982 29.21 -24.91 -6.05
CA MET A 982 29.72 -24.97 -7.42
C MET A 982 29.77 -26.40 -8.00
N LEU A 983 29.96 -27.45 -7.21
CA LEU A 983 29.95 -28.83 -7.70
C LEU A 983 28.53 -29.39 -7.90
N THR A 984 27.61 -29.05 -7.01
CA THR A 984 26.26 -29.64 -6.93
C THR A 984 25.15 -28.79 -7.54
N ARG A 985 25.38 -27.47 -7.70
CA ARG A 985 24.39 -26.45 -8.06
C ARG A 985 23.19 -26.35 -7.09
N LYS A 986 23.30 -26.93 -5.88
CA LYS A 986 22.33 -26.77 -4.78
C LYS A 986 22.79 -25.68 -3.83
N SER A 987 21.86 -25.04 -3.13
CA SER A 987 22.16 -24.07 -2.07
C SER A 987 22.43 -24.77 -0.75
N ALA A 988 23.40 -24.27 0.03
CA ALA A 988 23.65 -24.71 1.40
C ALA A 988 22.56 -24.25 2.39
N GLY A 989 21.70 -23.31 1.99
CA GLY A 989 20.55 -22.84 2.77
C GLY A 989 19.27 -23.67 2.61
N ASP A 990 19.28 -24.71 1.76
CA ASP A 990 18.12 -25.57 1.43
C ASP A 990 18.25 -26.98 2.04
N ILE A 991 17.15 -27.55 2.54
CA ILE A 991 17.09 -28.96 2.97
C ILE A 991 17.06 -29.87 1.75
N ILE A 992 17.99 -30.83 1.69
CA ILE A 992 18.07 -31.79 0.60
C ILE A 992 17.23 -33.03 0.93
N SER A 993 15.93 -32.95 0.64
CA SER A 993 14.97 -34.04 0.79
C SER A 993 15.14 -35.13 -0.30
N GLY A 994 16.20 -35.92 -0.18
CA GLY A 994 16.51 -37.03 -1.10
C GLY A 994 15.99 -38.40 -0.66
N GLN A 995 16.38 -38.84 0.55
CA GLN A 995 15.99 -40.13 1.14
C GLN A 995 16.21 -40.10 2.66
N SER A 996 15.30 -40.70 3.43
CA SER A 996 15.43 -41.05 4.87
C SER A 996 16.01 -39.99 5.83
N GLY A 997 15.86 -38.70 5.55
CA GLY A 997 16.26 -37.62 6.45
C GLY A 997 16.20 -36.25 5.77
N ALA A 998 16.03 -35.21 6.58
CA ALA A 998 16.34 -33.85 6.17
C ALA A 998 17.81 -33.59 6.53
N VAL A 999 18.67 -33.49 5.51
CA VAL A 999 20.10 -33.20 5.65
C VAL A 999 20.45 -31.91 4.91
N ASP A 1000 21.45 -31.18 5.39
CA ASP A 1000 22.00 -30.02 4.69
C ASP A 1000 22.96 -30.45 3.55
N LEU A 1001 23.45 -29.48 2.79
CA LEU A 1001 24.39 -29.73 1.69
C LEU A 1001 25.69 -30.41 2.14
N THR A 1002 26.22 -30.05 3.31
CA THR A 1002 27.48 -30.61 3.81
C THR A 1002 27.32 -32.05 4.27
N ASP A 1003 26.25 -32.38 4.99
CA ASP A 1003 25.95 -33.76 5.40
C ASP A 1003 25.56 -34.64 4.20
N TRP A 1004 24.76 -34.13 3.26
CA TRP A 1004 24.36 -34.87 2.07
C TRP A 1004 25.56 -35.30 1.21
N VAL A 1005 26.49 -34.37 0.93
CA VAL A 1005 27.67 -34.69 0.11
C VAL A 1005 28.66 -35.56 0.88
N GLN A 1006 28.83 -35.37 2.19
CA GLN A 1006 29.62 -36.29 3.02
C GLN A 1006 29.05 -37.72 3.01
N MET A 1007 27.72 -37.87 3.11
CA MET A 1007 27.05 -39.17 3.03
C MET A 1007 27.30 -39.85 1.68
N CYS A 1008 27.01 -39.17 0.57
CA CYS A 1008 27.21 -39.73 -0.77
C CYS A 1008 28.69 -40.08 -1.03
N ASN A 1009 29.64 -39.26 -0.55
CA ASN A 1009 31.06 -39.59 -0.65
C ASN A 1009 31.46 -40.84 0.17
N ARG A 1010 30.90 -41.02 1.38
CA ARG A 1010 31.11 -42.24 2.21
C ARG A 1010 30.50 -43.49 1.57
N GLU A 1011 29.41 -43.35 0.82
CA GLU A 1011 28.78 -44.43 0.05
C GLU A 1011 29.52 -44.79 -1.26
N GLY A 1012 30.60 -44.08 -1.61
CA GLY A 1012 31.28 -44.23 -2.92
C GLY A 1012 30.51 -43.62 -4.10
N ARG A 1013 29.53 -42.76 -3.79
CA ARG A 1013 28.59 -42.11 -4.73
C ARG A 1013 28.82 -40.60 -4.85
N GLY A 1014 30.07 -40.14 -4.67
CA GLY A 1014 30.41 -38.71 -4.74
C GLY A 1014 30.01 -38.06 -6.08
N THR A 1015 30.04 -38.83 -7.17
CA THR A 1015 29.62 -38.40 -8.52
C THR A 1015 28.12 -38.18 -8.66
N ASP A 1016 27.26 -38.83 -7.87
CA ASP A 1016 25.80 -38.57 -7.83
C ASP A 1016 25.48 -37.15 -7.34
N CYS A 1017 26.44 -36.49 -6.66
CA CYS A 1017 26.29 -35.13 -6.17
C CYS A 1017 26.43 -34.07 -7.28
N PHE A 1018 27.14 -34.37 -8.37
CA PHE A 1018 27.51 -33.37 -9.36
C PHE A 1018 26.31 -32.85 -10.17
N ASP A 1019 26.41 -31.60 -10.62
CA ASP A 1019 25.45 -30.97 -11.51
C ASP A 1019 25.25 -31.82 -12.79
N ARG A 1020 24.05 -32.39 -12.95
CA ARG A 1020 23.68 -33.26 -14.09
C ARG A 1020 23.79 -32.54 -15.43
N ASP A 1021 23.69 -31.21 -15.43
CA ASP A 1021 23.88 -30.37 -16.62
C ASP A 1021 25.35 -30.25 -17.04
N ILE A 1022 26.30 -30.70 -16.21
CA ILE A 1022 27.75 -30.73 -16.48
C ILE A 1022 28.22 -32.15 -16.75
N ALA A 1023 27.76 -33.12 -15.96
CA ALA A 1023 28.18 -34.53 -16.07
C ALA A 1023 27.82 -35.20 -17.43
N GLY A 1024 26.98 -34.55 -18.25
CA GLY A 1024 26.65 -34.96 -19.62
C GLY A 1024 27.45 -34.26 -20.73
N LEU A 1025 28.48 -33.47 -20.41
CA LEU A 1025 29.37 -32.82 -21.37
C LEU A 1025 30.81 -33.35 -21.21
N GLU A 1026 31.49 -33.61 -22.32
CA GLU A 1026 32.84 -34.19 -22.33
C GLU A 1026 33.90 -33.17 -21.88
N GLU A 1027 34.21 -33.08 -20.57
CA GLU A 1027 35.50 -32.59 -20.08
C GLU A 1027 35.78 -33.00 -18.61
N SER A 1028 36.82 -33.81 -18.42
CA SER A 1028 37.55 -34.09 -17.15
C SER A 1028 36.70 -34.27 -15.85
N PRO A 1029 36.02 -35.43 -15.64
CA PRO A 1029 35.39 -35.75 -14.35
C PRO A 1029 36.39 -35.76 -13.19
N ARG A 1030 37.66 -36.09 -13.47
CA ARG A 1030 38.77 -36.06 -12.51
C ARG A 1030 38.94 -34.69 -11.82
N VAL A 1031 38.74 -33.59 -12.55
CA VAL A 1031 38.82 -32.23 -11.98
C VAL A 1031 37.68 -32.00 -10.96
N MET A 1032 36.49 -32.52 -11.23
CA MET A 1032 35.36 -32.46 -10.30
C MET A 1032 35.61 -33.31 -9.05
N ASP A 1033 36.21 -34.50 -9.20
CA ASP A 1033 36.60 -35.36 -8.08
C ASP A 1033 37.71 -34.73 -7.20
N GLU A 1034 38.73 -34.10 -7.82
CA GLU A 1034 39.80 -33.41 -7.08
C GLU A 1034 39.27 -32.15 -6.36
N LEU A 1035 38.36 -31.39 -6.99
CA LEU A 1035 37.62 -30.29 -6.34
C LEU A 1035 36.73 -30.79 -5.18
N LEU A 1036 36.09 -31.95 -5.33
CA LEU A 1036 35.27 -32.57 -4.28
C LEU A 1036 36.14 -32.98 -3.08
N ALA A 1037 37.28 -33.62 -3.31
CA ALA A 1037 38.22 -34.01 -2.25
C ALA A 1037 38.76 -32.80 -1.47
N ILE A 1038 39.08 -31.69 -2.15
CA ILE A 1038 39.55 -30.46 -1.49
C ILE A 1038 38.41 -29.78 -0.70
N SER A 1039 37.22 -29.66 -1.27
CA SER A 1039 36.08 -29.02 -0.60
C SER A 1039 35.59 -29.81 0.62
N LEU A 1040 35.59 -31.15 0.55
CA LEU A 1040 35.34 -32.02 1.71
C LEU A 1040 36.39 -31.82 2.82
N ARG A 1041 37.68 -31.71 2.49
CA ARG A 1041 38.74 -31.37 3.46
C ARG A 1041 38.54 -30.00 4.11
N CYS A 1042 37.94 -29.05 3.39
CA CYS A 1042 37.65 -27.71 3.91
C CYS A 1042 36.51 -27.67 4.95
N ILE A 1043 35.57 -28.61 4.93
CA ILE A 1043 34.43 -28.65 5.86
C ILE A 1043 34.63 -29.54 7.11
N LEU A 1044 35.80 -30.17 7.25
CA LEU A 1044 36.19 -31.00 8.41
C LEU A 1044 36.12 -30.28 9.77
N PRO A 1045 36.29 -30.98 10.91
CA PRO A 1045 36.49 -30.34 12.21
C PRO A 1045 37.62 -29.29 12.20
N VAL A 1046 37.49 -28.24 13.01
CA VAL A 1046 38.35 -27.04 12.99
C VAL A 1046 39.87 -27.33 13.09
N ASN A 1047 40.24 -28.42 13.79
CA ASN A 1047 41.61 -28.88 13.96
C ASN A 1047 42.19 -29.58 12.73
N GLU A 1048 41.34 -30.21 11.91
CA GLU A 1048 41.71 -31.06 10.77
C GLU A 1048 41.63 -30.33 9.42
N ARG A 1049 40.81 -29.25 9.32
CA ARG A 1049 40.77 -28.41 8.11
C ARG A 1049 42.18 -27.97 7.71
N PRO A 1050 42.48 -27.83 6.41
CA PRO A 1050 43.71 -27.20 5.94
C PRO A 1050 43.79 -25.70 6.36
N ASN A 1051 44.88 -25.04 5.99
CA ASN A 1051 44.94 -23.58 5.95
C ASN A 1051 44.72 -23.11 4.50
N MET A 1052 44.33 -21.85 4.28
CA MET A 1052 43.98 -21.37 2.95
C MET A 1052 45.15 -21.36 1.95
N LYS A 1053 46.41 -21.29 2.42
CA LYS A 1053 47.56 -21.50 1.53
C LYS A 1053 47.57 -22.94 1.00
N THR A 1054 47.47 -23.95 1.87
CA THR A 1054 47.39 -25.36 1.45
C THR A 1054 46.21 -25.61 0.51
N VAL A 1055 45.03 -25.00 0.76
CA VAL A 1055 43.89 -25.09 -0.18
C VAL A 1055 44.22 -24.48 -1.54
N CYS A 1056 44.87 -23.32 -1.58
CA CYS A 1056 45.27 -22.67 -2.83
C CYS A 1056 46.36 -23.45 -3.57
N ASP A 1057 47.33 -24.00 -2.85
CA ASP A 1057 48.42 -24.82 -3.38
C ASP A 1057 47.84 -26.13 -3.99
N ASP A 1058 46.95 -26.81 -3.26
CA ASP A 1058 46.24 -28.02 -3.72
C ASP A 1058 45.37 -27.74 -4.96
N LEU A 1059 44.63 -26.63 -4.99
CA LEU A 1059 43.79 -26.24 -6.15
C LEU A 1059 44.62 -25.84 -7.37
N CYS A 1060 45.81 -25.24 -7.18
CA CYS A 1060 46.72 -24.92 -8.28
C CYS A 1060 47.47 -26.14 -8.82
N ALA A 1061 47.44 -27.28 -8.11
CA ALA A 1061 48.01 -28.55 -8.57
C ALA A 1061 47.06 -29.35 -9.47
N ILE A 1062 45.76 -28.99 -9.51
CA ILE A 1062 44.78 -29.61 -10.41
C ILE A 1062 45.11 -29.23 -11.85
N THR A 1063 45.51 -30.19 -12.66
CA THR A 1063 45.63 -30.05 -14.12
C THR A 1063 44.25 -30.24 -14.76
N ALA A 1064 43.76 -29.21 -15.44
CA ALA A 1064 42.53 -29.25 -16.22
C ALA A 1064 42.63 -30.21 -17.42
#